data_AF-A0A517QJN9-F1
#
_entry.id   AF-A0A517QJN9-F1
#
_cell.length_a   1.000
_cell.length_b   1.000
_cell.length_c   1.000
_cell.angle_alpha   90.00
_cell.angle_beta   90.00
_cell.angle_gamma   90.00
#
_symmetry.space_group_name_H-M   'P 1'
#
loop_
_entity.id
_entity.type
_entity.pdbx_description
1 polymer ?
#
loop_
_entity_poly.entity_id
_entity_poly.type
_entity_poly.pdbx_seq_one_letter_code
_entity_poly.pdbx_strand_id
1 'polypeptide(L)'
;MPSILPMRNFVVPVLFSFLALNSAFVVAQPDEASNPLKDSLTSLVESFEGEAGVAVKHIPSGETVLINADEAMPTASLIKISVMIEAYRQVEAGKLDLAALITLKKEDKVPGSGVLTTHFSPGMQLSLRDAIRLMMAYSDNTATNLVIDQVGLKSVSDTMEELGFPETKIHSKVYRGSTTTIFPERSKKYGLGSTTARETMNILEKLSQSEFTNEKFNKEMLEHMRKCINRDRIPPFLPRRTVVAQKTGSISTARTVAGIIESPSGPIIVVVLTAKGNRDAWSTGKTTDMLMASISKRAFDYFNKDLIPDETAPQELREGATGWLVEALQRTLNDRMVPSPDLAVDGDFGPSTKSAVMDFQSSKDLQASGVADAAVWKALGPLITSDLVITNPDDFDMKLSKKSESDSLEGIPFVTCKAWIVGDPDSGKTIGSANPTRRLENASTTKLMTAYITIQQVRKDPALLDEIVTVTSRAANTPGSTAKVQTGEKLTVHDLLYGLLLPSGNDASVVLAEHLGNRFEAPEENAETEDPLVKFVAEMNRVAKKLGMENTQFRNPHGLSHKEHKTTVQDLFRLASAIADDGMLLPYVQTRKHIGRLEGASGYVRYELWTNSNRLLNIDGYLGMKTGTTRPAGACLVSFGERDNQKLITVVLGATSSDARYTDTRNLFRWAWNELAK
;
A
#
# COMPACT_ATOMS: atom_id res chain seq x y z
N MET A 1 0.62 54.01 -91.83
CA MET A 1 -0.17 53.50 -92.98
C MET A 1 -0.18 51.97 -92.90
N PRO A 2 -1.32 51.30 -93.15
CA PRO A 2 -2.70 51.80 -93.17
C PRO A 2 -3.44 51.36 -91.90
N SER A 3 -4.07 52.27 -91.15
CA SER A 3 -5.45 52.69 -91.39
C SER A 3 -6.43 51.53 -91.39
N ILE A 4 -7.38 51.53 -90.45
CA ILE A 4 -8.81 51.59 -90.77
C ILE A 4 -9.58 52.00 -89.52
N LEU A 5 -10.61 52.78 -89.82
CA LEU A 5 -11.50 53.59 -89.00
C LEU A 5 -12.44 52.81 -88.07
N PRO A 6 -13.17 53.54 -87.20
CA PRO A 6 -13.86 53.02 -86.03
C PRO A 6 -15.35 52.77 -86.29
N MET A 7 -16.02 52.05 -85.38
CA MET A 7 -17.31 52.45 -84.80
C MET A 7 -17.75 51.48 -83.68
N ARG A 8 -17.94 52.07 -82.49
CA ARG A 8 -19.05 51.87 -81.53
C ARG A 8 -20.02 50.72 -81.88
N ASN A 9 -20.30 49.75 -81.02
CA ASN A 9 -21.04 49.91 -79.77
C ASN A 9 -21.22 48.53 -79.10
N PHE A 10 -21.27 48.58 -77.77
CA PHE A 10 -21.75 47.61 -76.79
C PHE A 10 -22.44 46.32 -77.26
N VAL A 11 -21.88 45.19 -76.81
CA VAL A 11 -22.63 43.96 -76.49
C VAL A 11 -22.09 43.42 -75.17
N VAL A 12 -22.98 43.25 -74.19
CA VAL A 12 -22.73 42.51 -72.95
C VAL A 12 -22.74 41.01 -73.25
N PRO A 13 -21.76 40.21 -72.81
CA PRO A 13 -21.95 38.77 -72.70
C PRO A 13 -22.14 38.34 -71.24
N VAL A 14 -23.02 37.36 -71.14
CA VAL A 14 -23.53 36.65 -69.97
C VAL A 14 -22.42 35.84 -69.27
N LEU A 15 -22.58 35.75 -67.95
CA LEU A 15 -21.82 34.98 -66.98
C LEU A 15 -21.38 33.58 -67.46
N PHE A 16 -20.11 33.26 -67.21
CA PHE A 16 -19.70 31.92 -66.78
C PHE A 16 -19.03 32.03 -65.42
N SER A 17 -19.65 31.39 -64.43
CA SER A 17 -19.17 31.31 -63.05
C SER A 17 -17.94 30.42 -62.96
N PHE A 18 -16.82 30.97 -62.50
CA PHE A 18 -15.72 30.20 -61.91
C PHE A 18 -15.67 30.54 -60.42
N LEU A 19 -16.05 29.57 -59.56
CA LEU A 19 -15.77 29.62 -58.13
C LEU A 19 -14.27 29.49 -57.92
N ALA A 20 -13.61 30.58 -57.52
CA ALA A 20 -12.29 30.53 -56.90
C ALA A 20 -12.48 30.39 -55.38
N LEU A 21 -12.19 29.20 -54.84
CA LEU A 21 -12.08 28.97 -53.41
C LEU A 21 -10.80 29.66 -52.89
N ASN A 22 -10.97 30.77 -52.17
CA ASN A 22 -9.93 31.32 -51.31
C ASN A 22 -9.73 30.39 -50.10
N SER A 23 -8.70 29.56 -50.15
CA SER A 23 -8.15 28.90 -48.96
C SER A 23 -7.17 29.86 -48.31
N ALA A 24 -7.59 30.47 -47.20
CA ALA A 24 -6.67 31.16 -46.31
C ALA A 24 -5.68 30.13 -45.75
N PHE A 25 -4.39 30.32 -46.03
CA PHE A 25 -3.33 29.60 -45.35
C PHE A 25 -3.38 29.96 -43.87
N VAL A 26 -3.97 29.08 -43.06
CA VAL A 26 -3.68 29.00 -41.63
C VAL A 26 -2.24 28.53 -41.55
N VAL A 27 -1.33 29.43 -41.17
CA VAL A 27 -0.03 29.02 -40.66
C VAL A 27 -0.34 28.26 -39.37
N ALA A 28 -0.33 26.93 -39.45
CA ALA A 28 -0.38 26.08 -38.28
C ALA A 28 0.75 26.55 -37.34
N GLN A 29 0.39 26.89 -36.10
CA GLN A 29 1.38 26.93 -35.05
C GLN A 29 2.09 25.57 -35.04
N PRO A 30 3.41 25.52 -34.83
CA PRO A 30 4.09 24.24 -34.73
C PRO A 30 3.37 23.44 -33.65
N ASP A 31 2.90 22.23 -34.00
CA ASP A 31 2.31 21.29 -33.05
C ASP A 31 3.21 21.26 -31.81
N GLU A 32 2.66 21.65 -30.65
CA GLU A 32 3.33 21.41 -29.37
C GLU A 32 3.73 19.94 -29.38
N ALA A 33 5.03 19.66 -29.32
CA ALA A 33 5.52 18.30 -29.28
C ALA A 33 4.73 17.55 -28.20
N SER A 34 4.11 16.43 -28.57
CA SER A 34 3.19 15.70 -27.69
C SER A 34 3.89 15.39 -26.36
N ASN A 35 3.32 15.86 -25.25
CA ASN A 35 3.85 15.57 -23.92
C ASN A 35 3.33 14.18 -23.51
N PRO A 36 4.19 13.14 -23.44
CA PRO A 36 3.72 11.76 -23.20
C PRO A 36 3.01 11.59 -21.86
N LEU A 37 3.40 12.39 -20.85
CA LEU A 37 2.70 12.40 -19.57
C LEU A 37 1.31 13.01 -19.73
N LYS A 38 1.18 14.14 -20.42
CA LYS A 38 -0.12 14.79 -20.67
C LYS A 38 -1.08 13.86 -21.40
N ASP A 39 -0.65 13.18 -22.44
CA ASP A 39 -1.49 12.23 -23.19
C ASP A 39 -1.95 11.08 -22.29
N SER A 40 -1.01 10.48 -21.57
CA SER A 40 -1.28 9.38 -20.63
C SER A 40 -2.27 9.78 -19.53
N LEU A 41 -2.10 10.95 -18.92
CA LEU A 41 -3.00 11.45 -17.89
C LEU A 41 -4.38 11.82 -18.45
N THR A 42 -4.44 12.36 -19.68
CA THR A 42 -5.69 12.71 -20.35
C THR A 42 -6.54 11.47 -20.59
N SER A 43 -5.97 10.38 -21.09
CA SER A 43 -6.71 9.13 -21.28
C SER A 43 -7.28 8.55 -19.98
N LEU A 44 -6.57 8.71 -18.84
CA LEU A 44 -7.12 8.30 -17.54
C LEU A 44 -8.32 9.14 -17.13
N VAL A 45 -8.22 10.46 -17.30
CA VAL A 45 -9.28 11.40 -16.96
C VAL A 45 -10.50 11.19 -17.85
N GLU A 46 -10.32 10.96 -19.15
CA GLU A 46 -11.41 10.68 -20.08
C GLU A 46 -12.12 9.35 -19.80
N SER A 47 -11.40 8.36 -19.28
CA SER A 47 -11.98 7.07 -18.87
C SER A 47 -12.74 7.14 -17.54
N PHE A 48 -12.62 8.23 -16.79
CA PHE A 48 -13.23 8.39 -15.49
C PHE A 48 -14.70 8.87 -15.60
N GLU A 49 -15.61 8.12 -14.98
CA GLU A 49 -17.02 8.52 -14.88
C GLU A 49 -17.23 9.65 -13.85
N GLY A 50 -16.91 10.88 -14.25
CA GLY A 50 -17.10 12.10 -13.47
C GLY A 50 -16.31 13.29 -14.02
N GLU A 51 -16.34 14.40 -13.30
CA GLU A 51 -15.48 15.56 -13.59
C GLU A 51 -14.17 15.41 -12.82
N ALA A 52 -13.03 15.68 -13.48
CA ALA A 52 -11.72 15.69 -12.84
C ALA A 52 -10.84 16.84 -13.35
N GLY A 53 -10.26 17.57 -12.40
CA GLY A 53 -9.23 18.58 -12.61
C GLY A 53 -7.89 18.07 -12.08
N VAL A 54 -6.87 18.07 -12.94
CA VAL A 54 -5.54 17.52 -12.63
C VAL A 54 -4.48 18.56 -12.90
N ALA A 55 -3.55 18.70 -11.96
CA ALA A 55 -2.34 19.48 -12.13
C ALA A 55 -1.14 18.69 -11.58
N VAL A 56 -0.10 18.57 -12.40
CA VAL A 56 1.15 17.90 -12.04
C VAL A 56 2.30 18.84 -12.38
N LYS A 57 3.26 19.01 -11.47
CA LYS A 57 4.45 19.83 -11.70
C LYS A 57 5.69 19.21 -11.10
N HIS A 58 6.76 19.14 -11.89
CA HIS A 58 8.08 18.83 -11.36
C HIS A 58 8.79 20.13 -10.99
N ILE A 59 9.04 20.33 -9.69
CA ILE A 59 9.52 21.61 -9.17
C ILE A 59 10.89 21.99 -9.78
N PRO A 60 11.90 21.09 -9.84
CA PRO A 60 13.21 21.44 -10.37
C PRO A 60 13.23 21.80 -11.86
N SER A 61 12.49 21.06 -12.72
CA SER A 61 12.47 21.36 -14.17
C SER A 61 11.46 22.44 -14.55
N GLY A 62 10.49 22.73 -13.68
CA GLY A 62 9.36 23.61 -13.97
C GLY A 62 8.30 22.99 -14.91
N GLU A 63 8.54 21.78 -15.42
CA GLU A 63 7.61 21.10 -16.34
C GLU A 63 6.27 20.86 -15.64
N THR A 64 5.19 21.22 -16.34
CA THR A 64 3.85 21.27 -15.78
C THR A 64 2.85 20.65 -16.75
N VAL A 65 1.99 19.76 -16.24
CA VAL A 65 0.90 19.10 -16.98
C VAL A 65 -0.42 19.46 -16.32
N LEU A 66 -1.39 19.90 -17.13
CA LEU A 66 -2.65 20.49 -16.68
C LEU A 66 -3.80 19.95 -17.51
N ILE A 67 -4.83 19.44 -16.84
CA ILE A 67 -6.05 18.90 -17.46
C ILE A 67 -7.23 19.46 -16.66
N ASN A 68 -8.11 20.22 -17.31
CA ASN A 68 -9.24 20.93 -16.66
C ASN A 68 -8.81 21.70 -15.40
N ALA A 69 -7.57 22.22 -15.39
CA ALA A 69 -6.92 22.64 -14.15
C ALA A 69 -7.46 23.97 -13.60
N ASP A 70 -8.17 24.74 -14.41
CA ASP A 70 -8.79 26.03 -14.08
C ASP A 70 -10.26 25.91 -13.67
N GLU A 71 -10.83 24.70 -13.70
CA GLU A 71 -12.20 24.48 -13.27
C GLU A 71 -12.31 24.50 -11.74
N ALA A 72 -13.19 25.36 -11.22
CA ALA A 72 -13.47 25.42 -9.79
C ALA A 72 -14.25 24.18 -9.34
N MET A 73 -13.70 23.46 -8.35
CA MET A 73 -14.26 22.21 -7.84
C MET A 73 -14.39 22.23 -6.30
N PRO A 74 -15.23 21.36 -5.70
CA PRO A 74 -15.31 21.18 -4.26
C PRO A 74 -13.96 20.75 -3.68
N THR A 75 -13.49 21.45 -2.65
CA THR A 75 -12.24 21.08 -1.95
C THR A 75 -12.41 19.88 -1.01
N ALA A 76 -13.61 19.69 -0.47
CA ALA A 76 -13.81 18.90 0.74
C ALA A 76 -12.79 19.31 1.83
N SER A 77 -12.11 18.36 2.48
CA SER A 77 -11.10 18.68 3.51
C SER A 77 -9.77 19.20 2.96
N LEU A 78 -9.60 19.36 1.65
CA LEU A 78 -8.37 19.89 1.06
C LEU A 78 -8.11 21.35 1.48
N ILE A 79 -9.19 22.12 1.70
CA ILE A 79 -9.13 23.53 2.13
C ILE A 79 -8.38 23.75 3.46
N LYS A 80 -8.16 22.68 4.24
CA LYS A 80 -7.41 22.72 5.50
C LYS A 80 -5.93 23.11 5.28
N ILE A 81 -5.40 22.95 4.07
CA ILE A 81 -4.08 23.51 3.70
C ILE A 81 -4.08 25.03 3.86
N SER A 82 -5.06 25.73 3.29
CA SER A 82 -5.18 27.19 3.38
C SER A 82 -5.40 27.67 4.82
N VAL A 83 -6.19 26.93 5.60
CA VAL A 83 -6.38 27.22 7.04
C VAL A 83 -5.06 27.11 7.81
N MET A 84 -4.25 26.08 7.54
CA MET A 84 -2.94 25.91 8.15
C MET A 84 -1.98 27.05 7.74
N ILE A 85 -1.93 27.39 6.45
CA ILE A 85 -1.07 28.48 5.94
C ILE A 85 -1.39 29.78 6.68
N GLU A 86 -2.65 30.16 6.75
CA GLU A 86 -3.03 31.41 7.41
C GLU A 86 -2.78 31.37 8.93
N ALA A 87 -2.95 30.21 9.58
CA ALA A 87 -2.57 30.06 10.99
C ALA A 87 -1.08 30.36 11.21
N TYR A 88 -0.18 29.80 10.39
CA TYR A 88 1.26 30.04 10.51
C TYR A 88 1.66 31.47 10.12
N ARG A 89 0.98 32.10 9.14
CA ARG A 89 1.18 33.52 8.82
C ARG A 89 0.82 34.42 9.99
N GLN A 90 -0.28 34.16 10.68
CA GLN A 90 -0.67 34.91 11.87
C GLN A 90 0.29 34.67 13.04
N VAL A 91 0.85 33.46 13.19
CA VAL A 91 1.89 33.18 14.19
C VAL A 91 3.15 33.98 13.90
N GLU A 92 3.61 34.02 12.65
CA GLU A 92 4.76 34.83 12.25
C GLU A 92 4.54 36.32 12.47
N ALA A 93 3.33 36.81 12.20
CA ALA A 93 2.93 38.19 12.47
C ALA A 93 2.74 38.49 13.97
N GLY A 94 2.95 37.52 14.86
CA GLY A 94 2.77 37.67 16.31
C GLY A 94 1.31 37.80 16.78
N LYS A 95 0.34 37.45 15.92
CA LYS A 95 -1.09 37.50 16.22
C LYS A 95 -1.60 36.23 16.92
N LEU A 96 -0.96 35.09 16.67
CA LEU A 96 -1.28 33.80 17.28
C LEU A 96 -0.04 33.17 17.92
N ASP A 97 -0.26 32.32 18.91
CA ASP A 97 0.78 31.49 19.52
C ASP A 97 0.45 30.00 19.33
N LEU A 98 1.37 29.25 18.71
CA LEU A 98 1.25 27.81 18.52
C LEU A 98 1.16 27.03 19.83
N ALA A 99 1.70 27.56 20.93
CA ALA A 99 1.64 26.96 22.25
C ALA A 99 0.35 27.32 23.02
N ALA A 100 -0.46 28.26 22.53
CA ALA A 100 -1.70 28.65 23.18
C ALA A 100 -2.63 27.43 23.33
N LEU A 101 -3.15 27.24 24.54
CA LEU A 101 -4.06 26.14 24.86
C LEU A 101 -5.49 26.51 24.45
N ILE A 102 -6.09 25.62 23.66
CA ILE A 102 -7.49 25.68 23.26
C ILE A 102 -8.24 24.65 24.11
N THR A 103 -9.37 25.05 24.70
CA THR A 103 -10.24 24.12 25.43
C THR A 103 -11.27 23.54 24.48
N LEU A 104 -11.31 22.22 24.37
CA LEU A 104 -12.36 21.49 23.64
C LEU A 104 -13.67 21.55 24.44
N LYS A 105 -14.69 22.24 23.92
CA LYS A 105 -16.01 22.30 24.52
C LYS A 105 -16.95 21.27 23.88
N LYS A 106 -18.08 21.01 24.55
CA LYS A 106 -19.06 20.01 24.08
C LYS A 106 -19.65 20.40 22.72
N GLU A 107 -19.92 21.68 22.59
CA GLU A 107 -20.46 22.39 21.46
C GLU A 107 -19.47 22.53 20.31
N ASP A 108 -18.16 22.30 20.49
CA ASP A 108 -17.20 22.35 19.37
C ASP A 108 -17.22 21.07 18.55
N LYS A 109 -17.61 19.96 19.18
CA LYS A 109 -17.58 18.62 18.59
C LYS A 109 -18.55 18.49 17.41
N VAL A 110 -18.01 18.08 16.27
CA VAL A 110 -18.76 17.80 15.03
C VAL A 110 -18.49 16.38 14.53
N PRO A 111 -19.42 15.77 13.76
CA PRO A 111 -19.26 14.40 13.25
C PRO A 111 -18.22 14.29 12.12
N GLY A 112 -18.05 13.09 11.56
CA GLY A 112 -17.14 12.79 10.46
C GLY A 112 -15.73 12.40 10.92
N SER A 113 -14.73 12.68 10.08
CA SER A 113 -13.33 12.36 10.35
C SER A 113 -12.77 13.10 11.56
N GLY A 114 -11.97 12.40 12.37
CA GLY A 114 -11.27 12.97 13.52
C GLY A 114 -11.22 12.02 14.70
N VAL A 115 -10.45 12.41 15.72
CA VAL A 115 -10.31 11.70 16.99
C VAL A 115 -10.90 12.50 18.17
N LEU A 116 -10.98 13.83 18.06
CA LEU A 116 -11.42 14.69 19.18
C LEU A 116 -12.87 14.43 19.58
N THR A 117 -13.76 14.25 18.61
CA THR A 117 -15.19 14.02 18.88
C THR A 117 -15.40 12.70 19.64
N THR A 118 -14.75 11.63 19.21
CA THR A 118 -15.01 10.26 19.66
C THR A 118 -14.18 9.80 20.85
N HIS A 119 -12.97 10.35 21.04
CA HIS A 119 -12.02 9.82 22.03
C HIS A 119 -11.72 10.76 23.20
N PHE A 120 -12.08 12.04 23.12
CA PHE A 120 -11.69 13.03 24.14
C PHE A 120 -12.90 13.71 24.78
N SER A 121 -12.89 13.91 26.10
CA SER A 121 -13.99 14.57 26.82
C SER A 121 -13.96 16.10 26.69
N PRO A 122 -15.12 16.78 26.76
CA PRO A 122 -15.14 18.24 26.94
C PRO A 122 -14.32 18.68 28.16
N GLY A 123 -13.64 19.82 28.06
CA GLY A 123 -12.71 20.34 29.06
C GLY A 123 -11.25 19.93 28.82
N MET A 124 -10.98 18.99 27.90
CA MET A 124 -9.62 18.69 27.45
C MET A 124 -8.99 19.92 26.79
N GLN A 125 -7.72 20.16 27.10
CA GLN A 125 -6.94 21.25 26.51
C GLN A 125 -5.88 20.69 25.57
N LEU A 126 -5.70 21.35 24.42
CA LEU A 126 -4.64 21.05 23.45
C LEU A 126 -4.05 22.34 22.89
N SER A 127 -2.77 22.30 22.50
CA SER A 127 -2.15 23.47 21.87
C SER A 127 -2.74 23.74 20.48
N LEU A 128 -2.69 24.99 20.01
CA LEU A 128 -3.03 25.33 18.61
C LEU A 128 -2.21 24.48 17.62
N ARG A 129 -0.93 24.22 17.92
CA ARG A 129 -0.09 23.32 17.14
C ARG A 129 -0.66 21.91 17.03
N ASP A 130 -1.15 21.35 18.14
CA ASP A 130 -1.73 20.00 18.15
C ASP A 130 -3.09 19.97 17.44
N ALA A 131 -3.90 21.03 17.55
CA ALA A 131 -5.13 21.16 16.78
C ALA A 131 -4.84 21.19 15.27
N ILE A 132 -3.84 21.96 14.82
CA ILE A 132 -3.38 21.97 13.41
C ILE A 132 -2.89 20.57 13.01
N ARG A 133 -2.10 19.90 13.86
CA ARG A 133 -1.61 18.55 13.59
C ARG A 133 -2.76 17.55 13.40
N LEU A 134 -3.77 17.56 14.26
CA LEU A 134 -4.94 16.68 14.12
C LEU A 134 -5.78 17.03 12.88
N MET A 135 -5.93 18.32 12.58
CA MET A 135 -6.58 18.83 11.37
C MET A 135 -5.90 18.29 10.10
N MET A 136 -4.57 18.21 10.06
CA MET A 136 -3.81 17.75 8.90
C MET A 136 -3.66 16.23 8.85
N ALA A 137 -3.28 15.60 9.97
CA ALA A 137 -2.98 14.17 10.06
C ALA A 137 -4.23 13.31 9.90
N TYR A 138 -5.27 13.56 10.72
CA TYR A 138 -6.51 12.77 10.78
C TYR A 138 -7.65 13.39 9.98
N SER A 139 -7.42 14.55 9.35
CA SER A 139 -8.48 15.37 8.78
C SER A 139 -9.57 15.71 9.81
N ASP A 140 -9.20 15.92 11.07
CA ASP A 140 -10.15 16.08 12.18
C ASP A 140 -11.04 17.31 12.00
N ASN A 141 -12.36 17.10 11.90
CA ASN A 141 -13.34 18.16 11.65
C ASN A 141 -13.54 19.09 12.85
N THR A 142 -13.46 18.56 14.07
CA THR A 142 -13.55 19.34 15.30
C THR A 142 -12.31 20.20 15.45
N ALA A 143 -11.12 19.62 15.25
CA ALA A 143 -9.86 20.38 15.26
C ALA A 143 -9.86 21.48 14.18
N THR A 144 -10.42 21.20 13.00
CA THR A 144 -10.57 22.20 11.93
C THR A 144 -11.36 23.41 12.40
N ASN A 145 -12.51 23.19 13.04
CA ASN A 145 -13.32 24.29 13.56
C ASN A 145 -12.61 25.04 14.69
N LEU A 146 -11.93 24.33 15.59
CA LEU A 146 -11.12 24.96 16.65
C LEU A 146 -10.02 25.88 16.09
N VAL A 147 -9.33 25.44 15.03
CA VAL A 147 -8.31 26.26 14.35
C VAL A 147 -8.96 27.45 13.64
N ILE A 148 -10.07 27.24 12.93
CA ILE A 148 -10.82 28.32 12.27
C ILE A 148 -11.26 29.39 13.27
N ASP A 149 -11.59 29.01 14.50
CA ASP A 149 -12.04 29.94 15.54
C ASP A 149 -10.91 30.84 16.05
N GLN A 150 -9.65 30.39 15.94
CA GLN A 150 -8.48 31.21 16.23
C GLN A 150 -8.11 32.10 15.04
N VAL A 151 -8.20 31.56 13.82
CA VAL A 151 -7.65 32.18 12.61
C VAL A 151 -8.63 33.14 11.92
N GLY A 152 -9.93 32.81 11.95
CA GLY A 152 -11.00 33.53 11.26
C GLY A 152 -11.25 33.03 9.84
N LEU A 153 -12.49 32.64 9.52
CA LEU A 153 -12.89 32.18 8.18
C LEU A 153 -12.57 33.20 7.08
N LYS A 154 -12.93 34.46 7.31
CA LYS A 154 -12.72 35.54 6.33
C LYS A 154 -11.23 35.76 6.07
N SER A 155 -10.39 35.76 7.11
CA SER A 155 -8.95 35.93 6.99
C SER A 155 -8.30 34.87 6.10
N VAL A 156 -8.73 33.60 6.21
CA VAL A 156 -8.24 32.52 5.34
C VAL A 156 -8.55 32.82 3.87
N SER A 157 -9.79 33.22 3.57
CA SER A 157 -10.21 33.54 2.20
C SER A 157 -9.58 34.82 1.65
N ASP A 158 -9.49 35.88 2.45
CA ASP A 158 -8.83 37.14 2.06
C ASP A 158 -7.36 36.88 1.75
N THR A 159 -6.68 36.07 2.58
CA THR A 159 -5.27 35.73 2.37
C THR A 159 -5.05 34.95 1.09
N MET A 160 -5.91 33.98 0.77
CA MET A 160 -5.79 33.26 -0.51
C MET A 160 -5.98 34.21 -1.71
N GLU A 161 -6.93 35.15 -1.62
CA GLU A 161 -7.17 36.15 -2.66
C GLU A 161 -5.99 37.12 -2.83
N GLU A 162 -5.45 37.65 -1.73
CA GLU A 162 -4.26 38.50 -1.71
C GLU A 162 -3.02 37.82 -2.29
N LEU A 163 -2.90 36.50 -2.10
CA LEU A 163 -1.82 35.68 -2.64
C LEU A 163 -2.03 35.27 -4.11
N GLY A 164 -3.13 35.71 -4.74
CA GLY A 164 -3.43 35.44 -6.14
C GLY A 164 -4.18 34.14 -6.40
N PHE A 165 -4.90 33.60 -5.41
CA PHE A 165 -5.70 32.37 -5.48
C PHE A 165 -7.21 32.65 -5.25
N PRO A 166 -7.86 33.44 -6.12
CA PRO A 166 -9.25 33.88 -5.93
C PRO A 166 -10.29 32.75 -5.97
N GLU A 167 -9.99 31.59 -6.55
CA GLU A 167 -10.92 30.46 -6.54
C GLU A 167 -10.79 29.58 -5.28
N THR A 168 -9.70 29.72 -4.53
CA THR A 168 -9.42 28.99 -3.28
C THR A 168 -10.08 29.67 -2.10
N LYS A 169 -11.32 29.29 -1.81
CA LYS A 169 -12.13 29.90 -0.76
C LYS A 169 -12.66 28.86 0.23
N ILE A 170 -12.42 29.10 1.52
CA ILE A 170 -13.17 28.41 2.58
C ILE A 170 -14.50 29.12 2.75
N HIS A 171 -15.60 28.37 2.72
CA HIS A 171 -16.91 28.99 2.76
C HIS A 171 -17.51 29.02 4.16
N SER A 172 -17.27 28.00 4.97
CA SER A 172 -17.94 27.84 6.28
C SER A 172 -17.16 26.96 7.24
N LYS A 173 -17.59 26.90 8.50
CA LYS A 173 -17.12 25.89 9.46
C LYS A 173 -17.67 24.50 9.08
N VAL A 174 -16.87 23.47 9.33
CA VAL A 174 -17.21 22.08 9.00
C VAL A 174 -18.49 21.66 9.75
N TYR A 175 -19.45 21.07 9.02
CA TYR A 175 -20.80 20.73 9.50
C TYR A 175 -21.65 21.91 10.02
N ARG A 176 -21.27 23.16 9.75
CA ARG A 176 -22.02 24.36 10.16
C ARG A 176 -22.28 25.33 9.01
N GLY A 177 -22.35 24.82 7.78
CA GLY A 177 -22.54 25.62 6.56
C GLY A 177 -23.77 26.54 6.62
N SER A 178 -24.88 26.05 7.17
CA SER A 178 -26.14 26.81 7.26
C SER A 178 -26.07 28.05 8.17
N THR A 179 -25.11 28.14 9.08
CA THR A 179 -25.02 29.22 10.08
C THR A 179 -23.74 30.03 9.99
N THR A 180 -22.71 29.52 9.30
CA THR A 180 -21.36 30.13 9.29
C THR A 180 -20.85 30.47 7.90
N THR A 181 -21.67 30.26 6.85
CA THR A 181 -21.22 30.54 5.48
C THR A 181 -20.97 32.03 5.26
N ILE A 182 -19.81 32.35 4.68
CA ILE A 182 -19.45 33.69 4.18
C ILE A 182 -19.54 33.79 2.65
N PHE A 183 -19.83 32.68 1.97
CA PHE A 183 -20.08 32.63 0.51
C PHE A 183 -21.30 31.73 0.23
N PRO A 184 -22.54 32.22 0.39
CA PRO A 184 -23.75 31.40 0.28
C PRO A 184 -23.90 30.67 -1.06
N GLU A 185 -23.74 31.39 -2.17
CA GLU A 185 -23.86 30.80 -3.51
C GLU A 185 -22.79 29.75 -3.80
N ARG A 186 -21.54 30.01 -3.41
CA ARG A 186 -20.45 29.02 -3.56
C ARG A 186 -20.63 27.84 -2.62
N SER A 187 -21.18 28.04 -1.43
CA SER A 187 -21.49 26.94 -0.49
C SER A 187 -22.54 26.00 -1.05
N LYS A 188 -23.58 26.56 -1.70
CA LYS A 188 -24.62 25.77 -2.37
C LYS A 188 -24.03 24.92 -3.49
N LYS A 189 -23.06 25.45 -4.24
CA LYS A 189 -22.43 24.75 -5.36
C LYS A 189 -21.34 23.75 -4.95
N TYR A 190 -20.46 24.12 -4.02
CA TYR A 190 -19.22 23.38 -3.73
C TYR A 190 -19.10 22.89 -2.28
N GLY A 191 -20.08 23.20 -1.41
CA GLY A 191 -20.04 22.82 0.00
C GLY A 191 -19.00 23.63 0.79
N LEU A 192 -18.13 22.92 1.52
CA LEU A 192 -17.22 23.49 2.54
C LEU A 192 -16.27 24.57 2.00
N GLY A 193 -15.80 24.40 0.77
CA GLY A 193 -14.85 25.29 0.13
C GLY A 193 -14.64 24.91 -1.33
N SER A 194 -14.03 25.80 -2.10
CA SER A 194 -13.73 25.59 -3.52
C SER A 194 -12.28 25.97 -3.82
N THR A 195 -11.74 25.43 -4.91
CA THR A 195 -10.40 25.71 -5.45
C THR A 195 -10.33 25.18 -6.90
N THR A 196 -9.24 25.49 -7.60
CA THR A 196 -8.87 24.85 -8.88
C THR A 196 -7.61 23.99 -8.69
N ALA A 197 -7.38 23.04 -9.61
CA ALA A 197 -6.18 22.21 -9.53
C ALA A 197 -4.90 23.05 -9.71
N ARG A 198 -4.96 24.08 -10.58
CA ARG A 198 -3.87 25.03 -10.81
C ARG A 198 -3.54 25.85 -9.57
N GLU A 199 -4.54 26.46 -8.92
CA GLU A 199 -4.29 27.27 -7.72
C GLU A 199 -3.73 26.40 -6.59
N THR A 200 -4.28 25.21 -6.38
CA THR A 200 -3.76 24.28 -5.38
C THR A 200 -2.32 23.86 -5.68
N MET A 201 -1.97 23.61 -6.94
CA MET A 201 -0.59 23.31 -7.35
C MET A 201 0.34 24.48 -7.04
N ASN A 202 -0.05 25.71 -7.38
CA ASN A 202 0.73 26.92 -7.10
C ASN A 202 0.88 27.17 -5.60
N ILE A 203 -0.14 26.85 -4.79
CA ILE A 203 -0.05 26.90 -3.33
C ILE A 203 1.03 25.91 -2.83
N LEU A 204 1.02 24.67 -3.33
CA LEU A 204 2.04 23.69 -2.93
C LEU A 204 3.44 24.06 -3.41
N GLU A 205 3.57 24.70 -4.57
CA GLU A 205 4.86 25.22 -5.05
C GLU A 205 5.40 26.30 -4.12
N LYS A 206 4.59 27.32 -3.80
CA LYS A 206 4.97 28.37 -2.84
C LYS A 206 5.30 27.81 -1.46
N LEU A 207 4.56 26.78 -1.02
CA LEU A 207 4.87 26.06 0.22
C LEU A 207 6.22 25.32 0.11
N SER A 208 6.55 24.72 -1.02
CA SER A 208 7.86 24.06 -1.20
C SER A 208 9.04 25.04 -1.20
N GLN A 209 8.80 26.28 -1.63
CA GLN A 209 9.78 27.35 -1.77
C GLN A 209 9.87 28.26 -0.53
N SER A 210 9.12 27.96 0.53
CA SER A 210 9.05 28.78 1.77
C SER A 210 8.60 30.23 1.54
N GLU A 211 7.63 30.44 0.65
CA GLU A 211 7.17 31.79 0.30
C GLU A 211 6.02 32.33 1.18
N PHE A 212 5.38 31.47 1.99
CA PHE A 212 4.26 31.92 2.83
C PHE A 212 4.68 32.48 4.18
N THR A 213 5.75 31.92 4.75
CA THR A 213 6.30 32.23 6.08
C THR A 213 7.80 31.93 6.09
N ASN A 214 8.50 32.25 7.17
CA ASN A 214 9.89 31.81 7.38
C ASN A 214 10.08 30.28 7.23
N GLU A 215 11.33 29.89 6.95
CA GLU A 215 11.74 28.51 6.68
C GLU A 215 11.36 27.53 7.80
N LYS A 216 11.46 27.94 9.07
CA LYS A 216 11.13 27.11 10.22
C LYS A 216 9.65 26.73 10.22
N PHE A 217 8.76 27.70 10.06
CA PHE A 217 7.32 27.47 10.02
C PHE A 217 6.90 26.74 8.75
N ASN A 218 7.54 27.05 7.63
CA ASN A 218 7.30 26.34 6.38
C ASN A 218 7.63 24.84 6.49
N LYS A 219 8.77 24.49 7.10
CA LYS A 219 9.15 23.11 7.39
C LYS A 219 8.14 22.42 8.32
N GLU A 220 7.61 23.12 9.32
CA GLU A 220 6.60 22.59 10.24
C GLU A 220 5.27 22.31 9.51
N MET A 221 4.85 23.19 8.58
CA MET A 221 3.67 22.97 7.73
C MET A 221 3.81 21.73 6.84
N LEU A 222 4.95 21.56 6.16
CA LEU A 222 5.24 20.36 5.37
C LEU A 222 5.26 19.10 6.23
N GLU A 223 5.80 19.18 7.45
CA GLU A 223 5.82 18.06 8.39
C GLU A 223 4.42 17.61 8.83
N HIS A 224 3.48 18.55 9.04
CA HIS A 224 2.08 18.21 9.29
C HIS A 224 1.45 17.47 8.10
N MET A 225 1.77 17.88 6.87
CA MET A 225 1.31 17.21 5.66
C MET A 225 1.91 15.81 5.47
N ARG A 226 3.19 15.59 5.83
CA ARG A 226 3.82 14.25 5.80
C ARG A 226 3.14 13.25 6.73
N LYS A 227 2.57 13.74 7.84
CA LYS A 227 1.83 12.95 8.85
C LYS A 227 0.39 12.62 8.47
N CYS A 228 -0.07 12.97 7.27
CA CYS A 228 -1.39 12.56 6.79
C CYS A 228 -1.53 11.03 6.81
N ILE A 229 -2.49 10.52 7.59
CA ILE A 229 -2.64 9.07 7.82
C ILE A 229 -3.31 8.34 6.66
N ASN A 230 -4.10 9.05 5.85
CA ASN A 230 -4.75 8.47 4.69
C ASN A 230 -3.68 8.28 3.61
N ARG A 231 -3.42 7.03 3.21
CA ARG A 231 -2.39 6.66 2.25
C ARG A 231 -3.00 6.03 0.99
N ASP A 232 -4.31 6.14 0.78
CA ASP A 232 -5.05 5.40 -0.26
C ASP A 232 -5.09 6.13 -1.62
N ARG A 233 -4.51 7.34 -1.72
CA ARG A 233 -4.56 8.19 -2.92
C ARG A 233 -3.22 8.34 -3.61
N ILE A 234 -2.36 9.26 -3.20
CA ILE A 234 -1.04 9.41 -3.84
C ILE A 234 -0.14 8.17 -3.62
N PRO A 235 0.02 7.63 -2.40
CA PRO A 235 1.03 6.60 -2.13
C PRO A 235 0.88 5.17 -2.72
N PRO A 236 -0.33 4.60 -2.97
CA PRO A 236 -0.47 3.14 -3.14
C PRO A 236 0.39 2.49 -4.22
N PHE A 237 0.67 3.21 -5.31
CA PHE A 237 1.45 2.71 -6.45
C PHE A 237 2.86 3.29 -6.51
N LEU A 238 3.21 4.21 -5.61
CA LEU A 238 4.56 4.76 -5.51
C LEU A 238 5.50 3.74 -4.85
N PRO A 239 6.82 3.88 -5.04
CA PRO A 239 7.79 3.08 -4.31
C PRO A 239 7.55 3.11 -2.80
N ARG A 240 7.87 2.01 -2.11
CA ARG A 240 7.71 1.96 -0.65
C ARG A 240 8.58 3.03 0.00
N ARG A 241 8.11 3.54 1.14
CA ARG A 241 8.71 4.67 1.89
C ARG A 241 8.85 5.99 1.13
N THR A 242 8.27 6.14 -0.07
CA THR A 242 8.18 7.45 -0.73
C THR A 242 7.56 8.46 0.22
N VAL A 243 8.29 9.52 0.55
CA VAL A 243 7.81 10.56 1.45
C VAL A 243 6.83 11.42 0.66
N VAL A 244 5.59 11.48 1.15
CA VAL A 244 4.54 12.26 0.54
C VAL A 244 3.96 13.21 1.58
N ALA A 245 4.20 14.50 1.39
CA ALA A 245 3.52 15.58 2.10
C ALA A 245 2.19 15.84 1.39
N GLN A 246 1.06 15.41 1.96
CA GLN A 246 -0.24 15.51 1.28
C GLN A 246 -1.38 15.93 2.20
N LYS A 247 -2.49 16.31 1.56
CA LYS A 247 -3.79 16.39 2.20
C LYS A 247 -4.87 15.79 1.30
N THR A 248 -5.77 15.05 1.93
CA THR A 248 -6.92 14.41 1.28
C THR A 248 -8.24 15.12 1.64
N GLY A 249 -9.25 15.04 0.76
CA GLY A 249 -10.62 15.46 1.04
C GLY A 249 -11.68 14.48 0.53
N SER A 250 -12.74 14.26 1.30
CA SER A 250 -13.85 13.37 0.93
C SER A 250 -15.18 13.97 1.35
N ILE A 251 -16.15 13.99 0.43
CA ILE A 251 -17.58 14.22 0.68
C ILE A 251 -18.38 13.27 -0.22
N SER A 252 -19.69 13.17 -0.06
CA SER A 252 -20.51 12.24 -0.86
C SER A 252 -20.37 12.42 -2.39
N THR A 253 -20.02 13.62 -2.85
CA THR A 253 -19.98 14.00 -4.28
C THR A 253 -18.59 14.33 -4.81
N ALA A 254 -17.55 14.25 -3.99
CA ALA A 254 -16.19 14.65 -4.35
C ALA A 254 -15.11 13.91 -3.55
N ARG A 255 -13.97 13.71 -4.19
CA ARG A 255 -12.75 13.16 -3.63
C ARG A 255 -11.63 14.07 -4.14
N THR A 256 -10.70 14.43 -3.27
CA THR A 256 -9.64 15.37 -3.65
C THR A 256 -8.32 14.98 -3.00
N VAL A 257 -7.22 15.19 -3.69
CA VAL A 257 -5.89 15.07 -3.09
C VAL A 257 -4.95 16.11 -3.69
N ALA A 258 -4.10 16.66 -2.83
CA ALA A 258 -2.97 17.44 -3.26
C ALA A 258 -1.77 17.09 -2.39
N GLY A 259 -0.60 16.95 -3.00
CA GLY A 259 0.61 16.68 -2.25
C GLY A 259 1.87 16.88 -3.06
N ILE A 260 2.99 16.86 -2.32
CA ILE A 260 4.35 16.90 -2.82
C ILE A 260 4.94 15.52 -2.58
N ILE A 261 5.31 14.86 -3.66
CA ILE A 261 6.03 13.60 -3.68
C ILE A 261 7.52 13.95 -3.67
N GLU A 262 8.24 13.53 -2.63
CA GLU A 262 9.69 13.59 -2.63
C GLU A 262 10.21 12.48 -3.54
N SER A 263 10.77 12.88 -4.68
CA SER A 263 11.23 11.94 -5.71
C SER A 263 12.72 12.15 -6.02
N PRO A 264 13.38 11.18 -6.66
CA PRO A 264 14.80 11.25 -7.02
C PRO A 264 15.15 12.44 -7.93
N SER A 265 14.28 12.78 -8.86
CA SER A 265 14.39 13.96 -9.73
C SER A 265 14.15 15.27 -9.00
N GLY A 266 13.70 15.17 -7.76
CA GLY A 266 13.28 16.24 -6.89
C GLY A 266 11.77 16.25 -6.69
N PRO A 267 11.25 17.26 -6.00
CA PRO A 267 9.85 17.28 -5.59
C PRO A 267 8.87 17.34 -6.79
N ILE A 268 7.88 16.46 -6.79
CA ILE A 268 6.78 16.45 -7.77
C ILE A 268 5.48 16.83 -7.05
N ILE A 269 4.82 17.88 -7.50
CA ILE A 269 3.49 18.26 -7.05
C ILE A 269 2.46 17.45 -7.86
N VAL A 270 1.49 16.85 -7.17
CA VAL A 270 0.34 16.20 -7.78
C VAL A 270 -0.93 16.72 -7.12
N VAL A 271 -1.87 17.20 -7.93
CA VAL A 271 -3.20 17.64 -7.52
C VAL A 271 -4.24 16.95 -8.39
N VAL A 272 -5.21 16.31 -7.75
CA VAL A 272 -6.37 15.70 -8.40
C VAL A 272 -7.63 16.09 -7.64
N LEU A 273 -8.52 16.81 -8.31
CA LEU A 273 -9.83 17.19 -7.81
C LEU A 273 -10.88 16.45 -8.62
N THR A 274 -11.89 15.89 -7.96
CA THR A 274 -13.00 15.24 -8.68
C THR A 274 -14.37 15.71 -8.18
N ALA A 275 -15.35 15.73 -9.07
CA ALA A 275 -16.73 16.09 -8.79
C ALA A 275 -17.73 15.26 -9.60
N LYS A 276 -19.00 15.26 -9.16
CA LYS A 276 -20.20 14.79 -9.90
C LYS A 276 -20.18 13.35 -10.45
N GLY A 277 -19.41 12.40 -9.90
CA GLY A 277 -19.51 11.03 -10.41
C GLY A 277 -20.68 10.22 -9.83
N ASN A 278 -20.90 9.03 -10.41
CA ASN A 278 -22.07 8.17 -10.20
C ASN A 278 -22.28 7.76 -8.72
N ARG A 279 -23.48 7.99 -8.15
CA ARG A 279 -23.74 7.76 -6.70
C ARG A 279 -23.36 6.36 -6.21
N ASP A 280 -23.43 5.35 -7.06
CA ASP A 280 -23.10 3.96 -6.70
C ASP A 280 -21.59 3.69 -6.74
N ALA A 281 -20.84 4.25 -7.69
CA ALA A 281 -19.37 4.13 -7.77
C ALA A 281 -18.65 4.87 -6.61
N TRP A 282 -19.28 5.92 -6.07
CA TRP A 282 -18.70 6.78 -5.02
C TRP A 282 -19.01 6.31 -3.61
N SER A 283 -19.97 5.40 -3.48
CA SER A 283 -20.28 4.69 -2.23
C SER A 283 -19.13 3.77 -1.79
N THR A 284 -18.31 3.30 -2.74
CA THR A 284 -17.14 2.43 -2.46
C THR A 284 -15.81 3.19 -2.40
N GLY A 285 -15.70 4.38 -3.00
CA GLY A 285 -14.50 5.25 -2.98
C GLY A 285 -13.27 4.73 -3.75
N LYS A 286 -13.18 3.42 -4.00
CA LYS A 286 -11.98 2.75 -4.51
C LYS A 286 -11.63 3.13 -5.95
N THR A 287 -12.59 3.29 -6.86
CA THR A 287 -12.30 3.63 -8.26
C THR A 287 -11.73 5.04 -8.42
N THR A 288 -12.26 6.01 -7.68
CA THR A 288 -11.75 7.39 -7.68
C THR A 288 -10.38 7.50 -6.99
N ASP A 289 -10.18 6.78 -5.88
CA ASP A 289 -8.88 6.75 -5.21
C ASP A 289 -7.81 6.05 -6.09
N MET A 290 -8.19 5.02 -6.87
CA MET A 290 -7.33 4.38 -7.87
C MET A 290 -6.93 5.31 -9.01
N LEU A 291 -7.82 6.18 -9.50
CA LEU A 291 -7.47 7.20 -10.49
C LEU A 291 -6.36 8.11 -9.94
N MET A 292 -6.51 8.60 -8.71
CA MET A 292 -5.53 9.48 -8.06
C MET A 292 -4.17 8.79 -7.87
N ALA A 293 -4.18 7.52 -7.47
CA ALA A 293 -2.96 6.72 -7.35
C ALA A 293 -2.28 6.50 -8.70
N SER A 294 -3.06 6.22 -9.74
CA SER A 294 -2.55 5.98 -11.10
C SER A 294 -1.91 7.23 -11.70
N ILE A 295 -2.55 8.40 -11.53
CA ILE A 295 -1.98 9.70 -11.95
C ILE A 295 -0.66 9.95 -11.22
N SER A 296 -0.63 9.71 -9.90
CA SER A 296 0.57 9.91 -9.08
C SER A 296 1.74 9.03 -9.52
N LYS A 297 1.46 7.75 -9.82
CA LYS A 297 2.48 6.81 -10.33
C LYS A 297 3.03 7.24 -11.68
N ARG A 298 2.16 7.60 -12.63
CA ARG A 298 2.58 8.03 -13.96
C ARG A 298 3.42 9.30 -13.92
N ALA A 299 3.05 10.26 -13.08
CA ALA A 299 3.85 11.45 -12.82
C ALA A 299 5.23 11.09 -12.25
N PHE A 300 5.27 10.22 -11.23
CA PHE A 300 6.51 9.76 -10.63
C PHE A 300 7.43 9.07 -11.65
N ASP A 301 6.89 8.12 -12.43
CA ASP A 301 7.66 7.39 -13.43
C ASP A 301 8.22 8.31 -14.52
N TYR A 302 7.39 9.23 -15.00
CA TYR A 302 7.78 10.13 -16.07
C TYR A 302 8.94 11.06 -15.69
N PHE A 303 8.87 11.72 -14.53
CA PHE A 303 9.95 12.65 -14.13
C PHE A 303 11.20 11.95 -13.65
N ASN A 304 11.06 10.69 -13.23
CA ASN A 304 12.20 9.89 -12.85
C ASN A 304 12.73 9.03 -14.00
N LYS A 305 12.17 9.06 -15.21
CA LYS A 305 12.56 8.15 -16.33
C LYS A 305 14.05 8.19 -16.70
N ASP A 306 14.72 9.33 -16.48
CA ASP A 306 16.14 9.54 -16.77
C ASP A 306 17.06 9.34 -15.53
N LEU A 307 16.46 9.25 -14.33
CA LEU A 307 17.14 8.93 -13.05
C LEU A 307 16.85 7.50 -12.58
N ILE A 308 15.82 6.90 -13.16
CA ILE A 308 15.75 5.50 -13.52
C ILE A 308 16.93 5.35 -14.49
N PRO A 309 17.99 4.62 -14.09
CA PRO A 309 19.24 4.69 -14.81
C PRO A 309 19.07 4.32 -16.29
N ASP A 310 19.54 5.21 -17.17
CA ASP A 310 20.24 4.80 -18.38
C ASP A 310 21.40 3.88 -17.95
N GLU A 311 21.70 2.83 -18.72
CA GLU A 311 22.56 1.68 -18.37
C GLU A 311 24.03 2.04 -18.06
N THR A 312 24.39 3.31 -17.83
CA THR A 312 25.78 3.76 -17.87
C THR A 312 26.31 4.68 -16.75
N ALA A 313 25.56 5.24 -15.79
CA ALA A 313 26.19 5.89 -14.60
C ALA A 313 25.26 6.25 -13.40
N PRO A 314 25.37 5.55 -12.25
CA PRO A 314 24.67 5.94 -11.01
C PRO A 314 25.53 6.32 -9.79
N GLN A 315 24.83 6.98 -8.86
CA GLN A 315 25.26 7.51 -7.56
C GLN A 315 25.78 6.40 -6.62
N GLU A 316 26.84 6.69 -5.87
CA GLU A 316 27.47 5.74 -4.94
C GLU A 316 26.57 5.42 -3.73
N LEU A 317 26.19 4.15 -3.53
CA LEU A 317 25.49 3.67 -2.32
C LEU A 317 26.42 2.84 -1.44
N ARG A 318 26.34 3.04 -0.12
CA ARG A 318 27.11 2.29 0.88
C ARG A 318 26.25 1.98 2.10
N GLU A 319 26.78 1.17 3.00
CA GLU A 319 26.13 0.83 4.27
C GLU A 319 25.67 2.08 5.04
N GLY A 320 24.41 2.08 5.47
CA GLY A 320 23.73 3.24 6.06
C GLY A 320 22.93 4.08 5.06
N ALA A 321 23.08 3.86 3.75
CA ALA A 321 22.18 4.45 2.75
C ALA A 321 20.76 3.88 2.89
N THR A 322 19.76 4.70 2.60
CA THR A 322 18.35 4.30 2.64
C THR A 322 17.58 4.87 1.47
N GLY A 323 16.48 4.23 1.06
CA GLY A 323 15.53 4.75 0.09
C GLY A 323 15.36 3.90 -1.16
N TRP A 324 14.63 4.43 -2.13
CA TRP A 324 14.17 3.69 -3.31
C TRP A 324 15.32 3.05 -4.13
N LEU A 325 16.48 3.72 -4.25
CA LEU A 325 17.62 3.22 -5.03
C LEU A 325 18.27 2.02 -4.34
N VAL A 326 18.21 1.96 -3.01
CA VAL A 326 18.58 0.77 -2.24
C VAL A 326 17.57 -0.34 -2.48
N GLU A 327 16.26 -0.06 -2.50
CA GLU A 327 15.25 -1.08 -2.83
C GLU A 327 15.45 -1.61 -4.25
N ALA A 328 15.74 -0.75 -5.22
CA ALA A 328 15.98 -1.11 -6.61
C ALA A 328 17.28 -1.91 -6.77
N LEU A 329 18.33 -1.56 -6.02
CA LEU A 329 19.55 -2.36 -5.90
C LEU A 329 19.25 -3.73 -5.29
N GLN A 330 18.52 -3.80 -4.18
CA GLN A 330 18.14 -5.05 -3.50
C GLN A 330 17.31 -5.95 -4.43
N ARG A 331 16.32 -5.39 -5.16
CA ARG A 331 15.52 -6.11 -6.16
C ARG A 331 16.40 -6.63 -7.30
N THR A 332 17.25 -5.78 -7.85
CA THR A 332 18.13 -6.13 -8.98
C THR A 332 19.17 -7.18 -8.58
N LEU A 333 19.77 -7.07 -7.39
CA LEU A 333 20.69 -8.09 -6.85
C LEU A 333 19.96 -9.42 -6.61
N ASN A 334 18.75 -9.36 -6.03
CA ASN A 334 17.92 -10.55 -5.83
C ASN A 334 17.53 -11.25 -7.13
N ASP A 335 17.36 -10.50 -8.21
CA ASP A 335 16.99 -11.03 -9.52
C ASP A 335 18.21 -11.57 -10.30
N ARG A 336 19.32 -10.82 -10.30
CA ARG A 336 20.44 -11.05 -11.24
C ARG A 336 21.60 -11.86 -10.69
N MET A 337 21.72 -11.99 -9.37
CA MET A 337 22.76 -12.84 -8.79
C MET A 337 22.30 -14.29 -8.76
N VAL A 338 23.21 -15.21 -9.09
CA VAL A 338 22.98 -16.66 -8.99
C VAL A 338 24.12 -17.26 -8.16
N PRO A 339 23.83 -17.78 -6.94
CA PRO A 339 22.52 -17.76 -6.29
C PRO A 339 22.07 -16.35 -5.88
N SER A 340 20.75 -16.14 -5.85
CA SER A 340 20.17 -14.87 -5.37
C SER A 340 20.48 -14.67 -3.88
N PRO A 341 20.81 -13.45 -3.44
CA PRO A 341 21.14 -13.15 -2.04
C PRO A 341 19.92 -13.11 -1.11
N ASP A 342 18.69 -13.25 -1.62
CA ASP A 342 17.43 -13.21 -0.84
C ASP A 342 17.31 -12.01 0.11
N LEU A 343 17.79 -10.85 -0.32
CA LEU A 343 17.73 -9.60 0.43
C LEU A 343 16.26 -9.23 0.72
N ALA A 344 16.01 -8.78 1.94
CA ALA A 344 14.79 -8.03 2.21
C ALA A 344 14.82 -6.75 1.36
N VAL A 345 13.78 -6.55 0.54
CA VAL A 345 13.59 -5.30 -0.20
C VAL A 345 12.93 -4.30 0.74
N ASP A 346 13.72 -3.77 1.66
CA ASP A 346 13.28 -2.88 2.73
C ASP A 346 13.77 -1.44 2.54
N GLY A 347 14.67 -1.23 1.59
CA GLY A 347 15.25 0.08 1.26
C GLY A 347 16.32 0.52 2.24
N ASP A 348 16.81 -0.37 3.11
CA ASP A 348 17.86 -0.08 4.07
C ASP A 348 19.15 -0.83 3.66
N PHE A 349 20.22 -0.08 3.34
CA PHE A 349 21.49 -0.67 2.90
C PHE A 349 22.24 -1.12 4.16
N GLY A 350 21.86 -2.26 4.70
CA GLY A 350 22.45 -2.88 5.89
C GLY A 350 23.58 -3.86 5.57
N PRO A 351 24.09 -4.57 6.60
CA PRO A 351 25.17 -5.55 6.46
C PRO A 351 24.90 -6.62 5.39
N SER A 352 23.65 -7.08 5.25
CA SER A 352 23.26 -8.07 4.24
C SER A 352 23.34 -7.52 2.81
N THR A 353 22.86 -6.30 2.58
CA THR A 353 22.97 -5.63 1.27
C THR A 353 24.43 -5.36 0.92
N LYS A 354 25.24 -4.94 1.89
CA LYS A 354 26.70 -4.79 1.72
C LYS A 354 27.36 -6.10 1.34
N SER A 355 27.07 -7.19 2.05
CA SER A 355 27.60 -8.52 1.72
C SER A 355 27.23 -8.91 0.29
N ALA A 356 25.96 -8.76 -0.09
CA ALA A 356 25.51 -9.06 -1.44
C ALA A 356 26.18 -8.20 -2.51
N VAL A 357 26.46 -6.93 -2.24
CA VAL A 357 27.23 -6.07 -3.16
C VAL A 357 28.68 -6.54 -3.25
N MET A 358 29.33 -6.95 -2.16
CA MET A 358 30.69 -7.52 -2.18
C MET A 358 30.74 -8.83 -2.97
N ASP A 359 29.73 -9.68 -2.80
CA ASP A 359 29.60 -10.96 -3.51
C ASP A 359 29.37 -10.70 -5.00
N PHE A 360 28.50 -9.73 -5.34
CA PHE A 360 28.29 -9.30 -6.72
C PHE A 360 29.57 -8.75 -7.35
N GLN A 361 30.28 -7.86 -6.65
CA GLN A 361 31.57 -7.31 -7.09
C GLN A 361 32.58 -8.42 -7.38
N SER A 362 32.71 -9.37 -6.45
CA SER A 362 33.60 -10.52 -6.61
C SER A 362 33.19 -11.39 -7.81
N SER A 363 31.89 -11.56 -8.06
CA SER A 363 31.38 -12.31 -9.22
C SER A 363 31.59 -11.62 -10.58
N LYS A 364 31.93 -10.33 -10.55
CA LYS A 364 32.16 -9.48 -11.74
C LYS A 364 33.61 -9.00 -11.85
N ASP A 365 34.53 -9.61 -11.08
CA ASP A 365 35.94 -9.23 -11.00
C ASP A 365 36.17 -7.74 -10.65
N LEU A 366 35.24 -7.15 -9.88
CA LEU A 366 35.34 -5.79 -9.35
C LEU A 366 35.96 -5.81 -7.94
N GLN A 367 36.55 -4.68 -7.52
CA GLN A 367 37.03 -4.54 -6.14
C GLN A 367 35.86 -4.69 -5.15
N ALA A 368 35.94 -5.68 -4.25
CA ALA A 368 34.92 -5.95 -3.24
C ALA A 368 34.92 -4.90 -2.11
N SER A 369 34.50 -3.67 -2.43
CA SER A 369 34.40 -2.55 -1.51
C SER A 369 33.12 -2.58 -0.66
N GLY A 370 32.09 -3.32 -1.10
CA GLY A 370 30.75 -3.33 -0.49
C GLY A 370 29.97 -2.04 -0.74
N VAL A 371 30.41 -1.27 -1.73
CA VAL A 371 29.84 -0.01 -2.17
C VAL A 371 29.29 -0.22 -3.58
N ALA A 372 28.04 0.14 -3.82
CA ALA A 372 27.49 0.17 -5.17
C ALA A 372 27.89 1.49 -5.84
N ASP A 373 29.07 1.48 -6.46
CA ASP A 373 29.65 2.59 -7.23
C ASP A 373 29.32 2.47 -8.73
N ALA A 374 29.79 3.43 -9.53
CA ALA A 374 29.55 3.44 -10.98
C ALA A 374 29.92 2.12 -11.69
N ALA A 375 30.94 1.40 -11.21
CA ALA A 375 31.34 0.12 -11.79
C ALA A 375 30.35 -0.99 -11.45
N VAL A 376 29.89 -1.05 -10.19
CA VAL A 376 28.83 -1.99 -9.76
C VAL A 376 27.56 -1.78 -10.55
N TRP A 377 27.15 -0.53 -10.70
CA TRP A 377 25.95 -0.19 -11.42
C TRP A 377 25.99 -0.54 -12.91
N LYS A 378 27.11 -0.20 -13.56
CA LYS A 378 27.33 -0.57 -14.96
C LYS A 378 27.32 -2.09 -15.13
N ALA A 379 27.88 -2.83 -14.17
CA ALA A 379 27.85 -4.29 -14.18
C ALA A 379 26.47 -4.88 -13.86
N LEU A 380 25.64 -4.16 -13.09
CA LEU A 380 24.27 -4.56 -12.77
C LEU A 380 23.35 -4.43 -13.98
N GLY A 381 23.40 -3.32 -14.73
CA GLY A 381 22.44 -2.99 -15.79
C GLY A 381 21.17 -2.29 -15.26
N PRO A 382 20.07 -2.21 -16.04
CA PRO A 382 18.85 -1.47 -15.67
C PRO A 382 18.27 -1.91 -14.33
N LEU A 383 17.82 -1.01 -13.47
CA LEU A 383 17.29 -1.43 -12.17
C LEU A 383 15.84 -1.90 -12.24
N ILE A 384 15.48 -2.86 -11.38
CA ILE A 384 14.09 -3.31 -11.17
C ILE A 384 13.42 -2.37 -10.17
N THR A 385 12.46 -1.56 -10.62
CA THR A 385 11.90 -0.41 -9.86
C THR A 385 10.47 -0.58 -9.32
N SER A 386 9.74 -1.63 -9.71
CA SER A 386 8.41 -1.97 -9.16
C SER A 386 8.27 -3.46 -8.86
N ASP A 387 7.21 -3.85 -8.13
CA ASP A 387 6.77 -5.24 -8.09
C ASP A 387 6.54 -5.72 -9.54
N LEU A 388 7.01 -6.93 -9.85
CA LEU A 388 6.91 -7.52 -11.18
C LEU A 388 5.45 -7.61 -11.62
N VAL A 389 5.11 -6.95 -12.74
CA VAL A 389 3.89 -7.30 -13.49
C VAL A 389 4.24 -8.52 -14.31
N ILE A 390 3.82 -9.69 -13.85
CA ILE A 390 4.00 -10.93 -14.59
C ILE A 390 2.94 -10.96 -15.68
N THR A 391 3.34 -10.64 -16.91
CA THR A 391 2.48 -10.74 -18.10
C THR A 391 2.50 -12.15 -18.69
N ASN A 392 3.62 -12.85 -18.53
CA ASN A 392 3.81 -14.24 -18.91
C ASN A 392 4.62 -14.98 -17.82
N PRO A 393 4.07 -16.04 -17.20
CA PRO A 393 4.78 -16.81 -16.16
C PRO A 393 6.06 -17.48 -16.66
N ASP A 394 6.09 -17.85 -17.94
CA ASP A 394 7.23 -18.53 -18.56
C ASP A 394 8.46 -17.61 -18.71
N ASP A 395 8.24 -16.29 -18.68
CA ASP A 395 9.30 -15.29 -18.77
C ASP A 395 9.97 -15.04 -17.40
N PHE A 396 9.40 -15.59 -16.32
CA PHE A 396 9.94 -15.43 -14.97
C PHE A 396 10.86 -16.59 -14.61
N ASP A 397 12.17 -16.32 -14.44
CA ASP A 397 13.10 -17.34 -13.95
C ASP A 397 12.79 -17.67 -12.48
N MET A 398 12.05 -18.76 -12.28
CA MET A 398 11.72 -19.29 -10.96
C MET A 398 12.93 -19.91 -10.24
N LYS A 399 14.15 -19.88 -10.80
CA LYS A 399 15.36 -20.34 -10.11
C LYS A 399 15.50 -19.67 -8.76
N LEU A 400 15.21 -20.46 -7.74
CA LEU A 400 15.37 -20.04 -6.37
C LEU A 400 16.86 -19.93 -6.06
N SER A 401 17.22 -18.96 -5.22
CA SER A 401 18.53 -18.90 -4.57
C SER A 401 18.94 -20.28 -4.03
N LYS A 402 20.23 -20.57 -4.10
CA LYS A 402 20.80 -21.67 -3.32
C LYS A 402 20.55 -21.35 -1.86
N LYS A 403 20.03 -22.32 -1.09
CA LYS A 403 19.91 -22.16 0.36
C LYS A 403 21.30 -21.89 0.95
N SER A 404 21.36 -20.97 1.89
CA SER A 404 22.54 -20.79 2.74
C SER A 404 22.79 -22.07 3.55
N GLU A 405 24.04 -22.26 3.99
CA GLU A 405 24.43 -23.43 4.76
C GLU A 405 23.61 -23.60 6.04
N SER A 406 23.50 -24.84 6.50
CA SER A 406 22.85 -25.17 7.76
C SER A 406 23.47 -24.37 8.90
N ASP A 407 22.63 -23.92 9.83
CA ASP A 407 23.07 -23.15 11.00
C ASP A 407 24.17 -23.87 11.80
N SER A 408 25.12 -23.12 12.37
CA SER A 408 26.01 -23.68 13.40
C SER A 408 25.19 -24.22 14.57
N LEU A 409 25.58 -25.37 15.10
CA LEU A 409 24.96 -25.90 16.31
C LEU A 409 25.47 -25.20 17.59
N GLU A 410 26.48 -24.33 17.51
CA GLU A 410 27.00 -23.61 18.67
C GLU A 410 26.10 -22.43 19.09
N GLY A 411 26.01 -22.16 20.41
CA GLY A 411 25.29 -21.00 20.96
C GLY A 411 24.53 -21.28 22.26
N ILE A 412 24.08 -20.21 22.93
CA ILE A 412 23.30 -20.30 24.18
C ILE A 412 21.81 -20.32 23.82
N PRO A 413 20.98 -21.21 24.41
CA PRO A 413 19.54 -21.26 24.19
C PRO A 413 18.84 -20.09 24.88
N PHE A 414 18.89 -18.91 24.27
CA PHE A 414 18.15 -17.73 24.71
C PHE A 414 16.99 -17.45 23.76
N VAL A 415 15.82 -17.15 24.32
CA VAL A 415 14.62 -16.79 23.57
C VAL A 415 13.90 -15.63 24.23
N THR A 416 13.19 -14.84 23.43
CA THR A 416 12.46 -13.63 23.86
C THR A 416 10.94 -13.81 23.87
N CYS A 417 10.44 -14.89 23.30
CA CYS A 417 9.02 -15.20 23.20
C CYS A 417 8.34 -15.54 24.53
N LYS A 418 7.01 -15.38 24.56
CA LYS A 418 6.17 -15.65 25.74
C LYS A 418 5.98 -17.13 26.03
N ALA A 419 6.00 -17.97 24.99
CA ALA A 419 5.87 -19.42 25.08
C ALA A 419 6.52 -20.09 23.86
N TRP A 420 7.10 -21.28 24.07
CA TRP A 420 7.67 -22.10 23.00
C TRP A 420 7.65 -23.59 23.32
N ILE A 421 7.75 -24.41 22.28
CA ILE A 421 7.95 -25.86 22.36
C ILE A 421 8.82 -26.32 21.18
N VAL A 422 9.67 -27.32 21.42
CA VAL A 422 10.40 -28.05 20.36
C VAL A 422 10.29 -29.55 20.63
N GLY A 423 10.05 -30.32 19.59
CA GLY A 423 9.88 -31.76 19.70
C GLY A 423 9.97 -32.49 18.38
N ASP A 424 10.02 -33.81 18.49
CA ASP A 424 10.02 -34.74 17.37
C ASP A 424 8.57 -34.92 16.87
N PRO A 425 8.28 -34.60 15.59
CA PRO A 425 6.94 -34.75 15.04
C PRO A 425 6.47 -36.19 14.90
N ASP A 426 7.38 -37.15 14.69
CA ASP A 426 7.04 -38.54 14.37
C ASP A 426 6.60 -39.29 15.63
N SER A 427 7.31 -39.10 16.75
CA SER A 427 6.94 -39.69 18.05
C SER A 427 5.99 -38.82 18.88
N GLY A 428 5.87 -37.53 18.54
CA GLY A 428 5.19 -36.53 19.36
C GLY A 428 5.93 -36.16 20.65
N LYS A 429 7.15 -36.66 20.85
CA LYS A 429 7.95 -36.42 22.06
C LYS A 429 8.45 -34.98 22.10
N THR A 430 8.13 -34.29 23.20
CA THR A 430 8.69 -32.96 23.49
C THR A 430 10.13 -33.08 23.98
N ILE A 431 11.04 -32.30 23.39
CA ILE A 431 12.45 -32.20 23.81
C ILE A 431 12.59 -31.07 24.84
N GLY A 432 11.93 -29.94 24.60
CA GLY A 432 11.90 -28.82 25.55
C GLY A 432 10.70 -27.91 25.33
N SER A 433 10.32 -27.17 26.37
CA SER A 433 9.27 -26.15 26.26
C SER A 433 9.38 -25.09 27.35
N ALA A 434 8.76 -23.94 27.11
CA ALA A 434 8.43 -22.97 28.15
C ALA A 434 6.98 -22.49 27.99
N ASN A 435 6.24 -22.49 29.10
CA ASN A 435 4.81 -22.13 29.15
C ASN A 435 3.94 -22.89 28.13
N PRO A 436 4.06 -24.24 28.01
CA PRO A 436 3.49 -24.98 26.89
C PRO A 436 1.96 -24.90 26.78
N THR A 437 1.26 -24.68 27.89
CA THR A 437 -0.20 -24.61 28.00
C THR A 437 -0.73 -23.17 28.10
N ARG A 438 0.14 -22.15 28.01
CA ARG A 438 -0.28 -20.75 28.10
C ARG A 438 -1.10 -20.35 26.87
N ARG A 439 -2.37 -20.00 27.08
CA ARG A 439 -3.28 -19.56 26.01
C ARG A 439 -2.91 -18.17 25.48
N LEU A 440 -2.52 -18.09 24.21
CA LEU A 440 -2.09 -16.87 23.52
C LEU A 440 -2.83 -16.74 22.17
N GLU A 441 -2.93 -15.51 21.67
CA GLU A 441 -3.29 -15.30 20.26
C GLU A 441 -2.13 -15.78 19.37
N ASN A 442 -2.45 -16.37 18.22
CA ASN A 442 -1.49 -17.03 17.35
C ASN A 442 -1.38 -16.43 15.95
N ALA A 443 -2.13 -15.35 15.70
CA ALA A 443 -2.13 -14.63 14.44
C ALA A 443 -2.27 -15.60 13.24
N SER A 444 -1.57 -15.34 12.13
CA SER A 444 -1.72 -16.16 10.92
C SER A 444 -1.21 -17.60 10.99
N THR A 445 -0.63 -18.06 12.11
CA THR A 445 -0.39 -19.51 12.28
C THR A 445 -1.70 -20.30 12.27
N THR A 446 -2.84 -19.65 12.54
CA THR A 446 -4.21 -20.17 12.34
C THR A 446 -4.43 -20.77 10.95
N LYS A 447 -3.81 -20.21 9.92
CA LYS A 447 -3.98 -20.68 8.53
C LYS A 447 -3.49 -22.10 8.30
N LEU A 448 -2.63 -22.64 9.18
CA LEU A 448 -2.27 -24.05 9.16
C LEU A 448 -3.51 -24.94 9.37
N MET A 449 -4.44 -24.54 10.25
CA MET A 449 -5.69 -25.28 10.45
C MET A 449 -6.59 -25.18 9.23
N THR A 450 -6.71 -23.99 8.63
CA THR A 450 -7.47 -23.82 7.37
C THR A 450 -6.91 -24.70 6.26
N ALA A 451 -5.59 -24.67 6.05
CA ALA A 451 -4.93 -25.48 5.04
C ALA A 451 -5.07 -26.99 5.31
N TYR A 452 -4.92 -27.40 6.57
CA TYR A 452 -5.09 -28.79 6.98
C TYR A 452 -6.49 -29.31 6.66
N ILE A 453 -7.55 -28.55 7.01
CA ILE A 453 -8.93 -28.94 6.69
C ILE A 453 -9.17 -29.00 5.19
N THR A 454 -8.65 -28.05 4.41
CA THR A 454 -8.72 -28.07 2.95
C THR A 454 -8.11 -29.35 2.40
N ILE A 455 -6.90 -29.70 2.82
CA ILE A 455 -6.23 -30.94 2.38
C ILE A 455 -7.01 -32.19 2.81
N GLN A 456 -7.62 -32.21 4.00
CA GLN A 456 -8.47 -33.32 4.41
C GLN A 456 -9.71 -33.50 3.50
N GLN A 457 -10.23 -32.43 2.89
CA GLN A 457 -11.26 -32.56 1.86
C GLN A 457 -10.68 -33.02 0.53
N VAL A 458 -9.52 -32.49 0.12
CA VAL A 458 -8.80 -32.92 -1.10
C VAL A 458 -8.47 -34.42 -1.05
N ARG A 459 -8.14 -34.97 0.12
CA ARG A 459 -7.91 -36.42 0.28
C ARG A 459 -9.15 -37.27 -0.03
N LYS A 460 -10.34 -36.74 0.24
CA LYS A 460 -11.62 -37.41 -0.08
C LYS A 460 -11.96 -37.25 -1.56
N ASP A 461 -11.62 -36.09 -2.13
CA ASP A 461 -11.87 -35.74 -3.51
C ASP A 461 -10.70 -34.93 -4.11
N PRO A 462 -9.75 -35.60 -4.78
CA PRO A 462 -8.59 -34.92 -5.35
C PRO A 462 -8.94 -33.86 -6.41
N ALA A 463 -10.09 -33.98 -7.08
CA ALA A 463 -10.54 -33.02 -8.08
C ALA A 463 -10.82 -31.63 -7.47
N LEU A 464 -10.98 -31.55 -6.14
CA LEU A 464 -11.15 -30.30 -5.41
C LEU A 464 -10.00 -29.32 -5.65
N LEU A 465 -8.76 -29.79 -5.92
CA LEU A 465 -7.63 -28.90 -6.20
C LEU A 465 -7.85 -28.05 -7.46
N ASP A 466 -8.55 -28.60 -8.45
CA ASP A 466 -8.81 -27.97 -9.74
C ASP A 466 -10.12 -27.17 -9.75
N GLU A 467 -10.93 -27.26 -8.69
CA GLU A 467 -12.17 -26.49 -8.57
C GLU A 467 -11.86 -24.98 -8.61
N ILE A 468 -12.55 -24.28 -9.51
CA ILE A 468 -12.47 -22.82 -9.66
C ILE A 468 -13.40 -22.16 -8.64
N VAL A 469 -12.83 -21.32 -7.78
CA VAL A 469 -13.55 -20.58 -6.74
C VAL A 469 -13.60 -19.10 -7.13
N THR A 470 -14.78 -18.49 -7.00
CA THR A 470 -14.96 -17.05 -7.22
C THR A 470 -14.76 -16.29 -5.92
N VAL A 471 -13.92 -15.28 -5.94
CA VAL A 471 -13.58 -14.44 -4.80
C VAL A 471 -14.76 -13.54 -4.45
N THR A 472 -15.27 -13.69 -3.23
CA THR A 472 -16.37 -12.86 -2.74
C THR A 472 -15.89 -11.47 -2.33
N SER A 473 -16.82 -10.52 -2.23
CA SER A 473 -16.50 -9.20 -1.69
C SER A 473 -16.14 -9.26 -0.21
N ARG A 474 -16.68 -10.22 0.56
CA ARG A 474 -16.29 -10.44 1.95
C ARG A 474 -14.81 -10.84 2.04
N ALA A 475 -14.39 -11.80 1.22
CA ALA A 475 -13.01 -12.27 1.19
C ALA A 475 -12.03 -11.16 0.76
N ALA A 476 -12.26 -10.52 -0.38
CA ALA A 476 -11.39 -9.47 -0.90
C ALA A 476 -11.26 -8.23 0.02
N ASN A 477 -12.27 -7.97 0.86
CA ASN A 477 -12.24 -6.86 1.83
C ASN A 477 -11.75 -7.27 3.23
N THR A 478 -11.28 -8.51 3.41
CA THR A 478 -10.75 -8.96 4.70
C THR A 478 -9.41 -8.25 4.97
N PRO A 479 -9.27 -7.49 6.07
CA PRO A 479 -8.09 -6.66 6.31
C PRO A 479 -6.88 -7.49 6.72
N GLY A 480 -5.67 -6.97 6.50
CA GLY A 480 -4.40 -7.59 6.90
C GLY A 480 -3.58 -8.08 5.71
N SER A 481 -2.74 -9.11 5.92
CA SER A 481 -1.98 -9.75 4.84
C SER A 481 -2.91 -10.29 3.76
N THR A 482 -2.50 -10.21 2.50
CA THR A 482 -3.36 -10.44 1.34
C THR A 482 -2.59 -11.21 0.26
N ALA A 483 -3.30 -12.11 -0.43
CA ALA A 483 -2.89 -12.72 -1.69
C ALA A 483 -3.14 -11.78 -2.89
N LYS A 484 -3.60 -10.55 -2.61
CA LYS A 484 -4.02 -9.50 -3.53
C LYS A 484 -5.17 -9.93 -4.45
N VAL A 485 -6.05 -10.82 -4.01
CA VAL A 485 -7.23 -11.21 -4.81
C VAL A 485 -8.31 -10.11 -4.78
N GLN A 486 -9.08 -10.00 -5.85
CA GLN A 486 -10.13 -8.99 -6.02
C GLN A 486 -11.50 -9.64 -6.15
N THR A 487 -12.55 -8.90 -5.79
CA THR A 487 -13.94 -9.39 -5.91
C THR A 487 -14.24 -9.80 -7.35
N GLY A 488 -14.82 -10.98 -7.52
CA GLY A 488 -15.18 -11.54 -8.83
C GLY A 488 -14.04 -12.20 -9.59
N GLU A 489 -12.80 -12.13 -9.08
CA GLU A 489 -11.71 -12.95 -9.62
C GLU A 489 -11.93 -14.43 -9.31
N LYS A 490 -11.35 -15.28 -10.15
CA LYS A 490 -11.46 -16.73 -10.09
C LYS A 490 -10.07 -17.35 -10.01
N LEU A 491 -9.91 -18.31 -9.10
CA LEU A 491 -8.67 -19.06 -8.88
C LEU A 491 -9.00 -20.52 -8.53
N THR A 492 -8.08 -21.44 -8.78
CA THR A 492 -8.22 -22.83 -8.31
C THR A 492 -7.97 -22.93 -6.80
N VAL A 493 -8.50 -23.98 -6.16
CA VAL A 493 -8.16 -24.30 -4.75
C VAL A 493 -6.66 -24.50 -4.57
N HIS A 494 -5.98 -25.09 -5.56
CA HIS A 494 -4.53 -25.23 -5.60
C HIS A 494 -3.81 -23.87 -5.46
N ASP A 495 -4.15 -22.87 -6.27
CA ASP A 495 -3.56 -21.54 -6.18
C ASP A 495 -3.97 -20.84 -4.88
N LEU A 496 -5.20 -21.03 -4.40
CA LEU A 496 -5.64 -20.48 -3.11
C LEU A 496 -4.84 -21.03 -1.92
N LEU A 497 -4.38 -22.29 -1.95
CA LEU A 497 -3.47 -22.82 -0.92
C LEU A 497 -2.12 -22.10 -0.91
N TYR A 498 -1.57 -21.76 -2.08
CA TYR A 498 -0.37 -20.94 -2.17
C TYR A 498 -0.62 -19.50 -1.69
N GLY A 499 -1.71 -18.85 -2.14
CA GLY A 499 -2.10 -17.53 -1.68
C GLY A 499 -2.38 -17.47 -0.17
N LEU A 500 -2.86 -18.56 0.42
CA LEU A 500 -3.05 -18.72 1.86
C LEU A 500 -1.72 -18.78 2.62
N LEU A 501 -0.79 -19.62 2.17
CA LEU A 501 0.38 -20.01 2.95
C LEU A 501 1.60 -19.11 2.72
N LEU A 502 1.85 -18.70 1.48
CA LEU A 502 3.06 -17.97 1.10
C LEU A 502 2.99 -16.51 1.56
N PRO A 503 2.13 -15.64 0.97
CA PRO A 503 2.01 -14.23 1.35
C PRO A 503 1.15 -14.05 2.61
N SER A 504 0.65 -15.15 3.19
CA SER A 504 -0.22 -15.16 4.36
C SER A 504 -1.60 -14.54 4.12
N GLY A 505 -2.19 -14.72 2.93
CA GLY A 505 -3.42 -14.06 2.50
C GLY A 505 -4.64 -14.35 3.39
N ASN A 506 -5.18 -13.30 4.02
CA ASN A 506 -6.41 -13.35 4.80
C ASN A 506 -7.64 -13.50 3.88
N ASP A 507 -7.58 -12.84 2.74
CA ASP A 507 -8.52 -12.97 1.63
C ASP A 507 -8.61 -14.43 1.15
N ALA A 508 -7.49 -15.07 0.78
CA ALA A 508 -7.47 -16.49 0.37
C ALA A 508 -8.03 -17.42 1.45
N SER A 509 -7.77 -17.12 2.72
CA SER A 509 -8.32 -17.86 3.87
C SER A 509 -9.83 -17.78 3.96
N VAL A 510 -10.43 -16.61 3.73
CA VAL A 510 -11.89 -16.45 3.70
C VAL A 510 -12.48 -17.11 2.46
N VAL A 511 -11.85 -17.00 1.28
CA VAL A 511 -12.31 -17.69 0.06
C VAL A 511 -12.42 -19.19 0.29
N LEU A 512 -11.35 -19.83 0.80
CA LEU A 512 -11.35 -21.27 1.09
C LEU A 512 -12.41 -21.65 2.14
N ALA A 513 -12.56 -20.84 3.18
CA ALA A 513 -13.53 -21.11 4.23
C ALA A 513 -14.99 -20.97 3.75
N GLU A 514 -15.29 -19.99 2.91
CA GLU A 514 -16.62 -19.83 2.31
C GLU A 514 -16.93 -20.94 1.32
N HIS A 515 -15.95 -21.34 0.50
CA HIS A 515 -16.10 -22.41 -0.49
C HIS A 515 -16.38 -23.76 0.16
N LEU A 516 -15.59 -24.12 1.18
CA LEU A 516 -15.70 -25.41 1.85
C LEU A 516 -16.76 -25.43 2.95
N GLY A 517 -17.12 -24.28 3.50
CA GLY A 517 -18.00 -24.16 4.65
C GLY A 517 -19.35 -24.85 4.50
N ASN A 518 -19.92 -24.83 3.29
CA ASN A 518 -21.18 -25.51 2.99
C ASN A 518 -21.09 -27.04 3.02
N ARG A 519 -19.89 -27.61 3.01
CA ARG A 519 -19.65 -29.05 3.14
C ARG A 519 -19.65 -29.52 4.61
N PHE A 520 -19.75 -28.59 5.57
CA PHE A 520 -19.66 -28.87 7.00
C PHE A 520 -20.97 -28.57 7.74
N GLU A 521 -21.16 -29.26 8.86
CA GLU A 521 -22.31 -29.05 9.73
C GLU A 521 -22.22 -27.72 10.48
N ALA A 522 -23.38 -27.08 10.66
CA ALA A 522 -23.52 -25.92 11.54
C ALA A 522 -23.15 -26.28 13.01
N PRO A 523 -22.65 -25.32 13.80
CA PRO A 523 -22.43 -25.54 15.22
C PRO A 523 -23.76 -25.69 15.96
N GLU A 524 -23.80 -26.51 17.02
CA GLU A 524 -25.02 -26.74 17.81
C GLU A 524 -25.65 -25.46 18.36
N GLU A 525 -24.82 -24.51 18.80
CA GLU A 525 -25.25 -23.20 19.32
C GLU A 525 -25.94 -22.31 18.27
N ASN A 526 -25.79 -22.63 16.98
CA ASN A 526 -26.38 -21.88 15.86
C ASN A 526 -26.74 -22.82 14.70
N ALA A 527 -27.54 -23.85 15.01
CA ALA A 527 -27.86 -24.94 14.07
C ALA A 527 -28.57 -24.48 12.78
N GLU A 528 -29.25 -23.32 12.82
CA GLU A 528 -29.98 -22.75 11.68
C GLU A 528 -29.10 -21.89 10.75
N THR A 529 -27.82 -21.67 11.08
CA THR A 529 -26.98 -20.78 10.27
C THR A 529 -26.71 -21.34 8.87
N GLU A 530 -26.93 -20.50 7.87
CA GLU A 530 -26.55 -20.78 6.49
C GLU A 530 -25.17 -20.23 6.13
N ASP A 531 -24.52 -19.45 7.01
CA ASP A 531 -23.24 -18.81 6.68
C ASP A 531 -22.10 -19.86 6.62
N PRO A 532 -21.51 -20.09 5.43
CA PRO A 532 -20.45 -21.09 5.28
C PRO A 532 -19.22 -20.77 6.13
N LEU A 533 -18.92 -19.50 6.39
CA LEU A 533 -17.77 -19.13 7.23
C LEU A 533 -17.97 -19.60 8.68
N VAL A 534 -19.20 -19.53 9.19
CA VAL A 534 -19.54 -20.02 10.54
C VAL A 534 -19.41 -21.54 10.61
N LYS A 535 -19.92 -22.25 9.60
CA LYS A 535 -19.79 -23.72 9.47
C LYS A 535 -18.32 -24.16 9.38
N PHE A 536 -17.50 -23.44 8.63
CA PHE A 536 -16.07 -23.70 8.53
C PHE A 536 -15.33 -23.49 9.86
N VAL A 537 -15.62 -22.40 10.57
CA VAL A 537 -15.02 -22.15 11.91
C VAL A 537 -15.49 -23.20 12.92
N ALA A 538 -16.72 -23.68 12.84
CA ALA A 538 -17.18 -24.82 13.65
C ALA A 538 -16.33 -26.07 13.35
N GLU A 539 -16.09 -26.36 12.07
CA GLU A 539 -15.22 -27.47 11.68
C GLU A 539 -13.78 -27.31 12.16
N MET A 540 -13.22 -26.10 12.11
CA MET A 540 -11.89 -25.83 12.69
C MET A 540 -11.79 -26.25 14.15
N ASN A 541 -12.84 -26.02 14.94
CA ASN A 541 -12.87 -26.40 16.35
C ASN A 541 -13.15 -27.91 16.54
N ARG A 542 -13.94 -28.55 15.67
CA ARG A 542 -14.12 -30.02 15.69
C ARG A 542 -12.82 -30.74 15.38
N VAL A 543 -12.09 -30.28 14.36
CA VAL A 543 -10.78 -30.84 13.98
C VAL A 543 -9.74 -30.57 15.07
N ALA A 544 -9.74 -29.38 15.67
CA ALA A 544 -8.89 -29.10 16.83
C ALA A 544 -9.13 -30.12 17.96
N LYS A 545 -10.39 -30.39 18.32
CA LYS A 545 -10.74 -31.40 19.33
C LYS A 545 -10.28 -32.80 18.92
N LYS A 546 -10.47 -33.20 17.66
CA LYS A 546 -10.03 -34.50 17.13
C LYS A 546 -8.52 -34.69 17.20
N LEU A 547 -7.75 -33.61 17.02
CA LEU A 547 -6.29 -33.59 17.15
C LEU A 547 -5.82 -33.44 18.62
N GLY A 548 -6.72 -33.41 19.60
CA GLY A 548 -6.36 -33.22 21.01
C GLY A 548 -5.88 -31.81 21.34
N MET A 549 -6.26 -30.80 20.54
CA MET A 549 -5.93 -29.38 20.76
C MET A 549 -6.89 -28.72 21.77
N GLU A 550 -6.96 -29.24 22.98
CA GLU A 550 -8.00 -28.92 23.99
C GLU A 550 -8.00 -27.45 24.46
N ASN A 551 -6.89 -26.73 24.29
CA ASN A 551 -6.75 -25.34 24.73
C ASN A 551 -6.90 -24.33 23.57
N THR A 552 -7.29 -24.83 22.39
CA THR A 552 -7.44 -24.06 21.17
C THR A 552 -8.90 -23.74 20.88
N GLN A 553 -9.13 -22.49 20.50
CA GLN A 553 -10.42 -22.02 20.02
C GLN A 553 -10.21 -21.06 18.86
N PHE A 554 -10.77 -21.41 17.71
CA PHE A 554 -10.76 -20.58 16.53
C PHE A 554 -12.05 -19.77 16.43
N ARG A 555 -11.91 -18.50 16.05
CA ARG A 555 -13.03 -17.56 15.81
C ARG A 555 -13.08 -17.01 14.38
N ASN A 556 -12.08 -17.34 13.56
CA ASN A 556 -11.97 -16.96 12.16
C ASN A 556 -10.90 -17.85 11.49
N PRO A 557 -10.85 -17.94 10.15
CA PRO A 557 -9.88 -18.82 9.47
C PRO A 557 -8.49 -18.19 9.29
N HIS A 558 -8.36 -16.86 9.39
CA HIS A 558 -7.14 -16.15 9.01
C HIS A 558 -6.23 -15.75 10.18
N GLY A 559 -6.75 -15.71 11.41
CA GLY A 559 -6.03 -15.33 12.63
C GLY A 559 -6.02 -13.84 12.95
N LEU A 560 -7.05 -13.07 12.57
CA LEU A 560 -7.18 -11.69 13.09
C LEU A 560 -7.61 -11.76 14.55
N SER A 561 -7.16 -10.78 15.33
CA SER A 561 -7.35 -10.74 16.77
C SER A 561 -8.82 -10.77 17.18
N HIS A 562 -9.13 -11.66 18.12
CA HIS A 562 -10.40 -11.75 18.81
C HIS A 562 -10.12 -12.34 20.20
N LYS A 563 -10.83 -11.86 21.23
CA LYS A 563 -10.54 -12.18 22.65
C LYS A 563 -10.47 -13.68 22.96
N GLU A 564 -11.28 -14.46 22.26
CA GLU A 564 -11.38 -15.91 22.41
C GLU A 564 -10.62 -16.70 21.33
N HIS A 565 -10.01 -16.04 20.34
CA HIS A 565 -9.19 -16.69 19.32
C HIS A 565 -7.81 -16.98 19.89
N LYS A 566 -7.67 -18.10 20.59
CA LYS A 566 -6.47 -18.46 21.35
C LYS A 566 -6.12 -19.91 21.18
N THR A 567 -4.83 -20.20 21.30
CA THR A 567 -4.25 -21.54 21.25
C THR A 567 -3.06 -21.62 22.22
N THR A 568 -2.37 -22.75 22.23
CA THR A 568 -1.14 -22.98 22.99
C THR A 568 -0.05 -23.47 22.04
N VAL A 569 1.21 -23.36 22.46
CA VAL A 569 2.32 -23.93 21.67
C VAL A 569 2.21 -25.46 21.58
N GLN A 570 1.71 -26.12 22.63
CA GLN A 570 1.48 -27.57 22.62
C GLN A 570 0.41 -27.99 21.60
N ASP A 571 -0.70 -27.26 21.50
CA ASP A 571 -1.74 -27.57 20.53
C ASP A 571 -1.28 -27.31 19.09
N LEU A 572 -0.58 -26.20 18.84
CA LEU A 572 -0.01 -25.93 17.53
C LEU A 572 1.07 -26.94 17.13
N PHE A 573 1.82 -27.48 18.09
CA PHE A 573 2.75 -28.58 17.85
C PHE A 573 2.02 -29.82 17.35
N ARG A 574 0.89 -30.21 17.96
CA ARG A 574 0.06 -31.33 17.49
C ARG A 574 -0.45 -31.12 16.06
N LEU A 575 -0.96 -29.92 15.76
CA LEU A 575 -1.40 -29.58 14.40
C LEU A 575 -0.25 -29.67 13.40
N ALA A 576 0.92 -29.13 13.76
CA ALA A 576 2.09 -29.14 12.89
C ALA A 576 2.64 -30.56 12.69
N SER A 577 2.61 -31.42 13.71
CA SER A 577 2.95 -32.85 13.59
C SER A 577 1.97 -33.58 12.66
N ALA A 578 0.66 -33.32 12.78
CA ALA A 578 -0.34 -33.89 11.88
C ALA A 578 -0.13 -33.44 10.42
N ILE A 579 0.31 -32.19 10.21
CA ILE A 579 0.68 -31.69 8.88
C ILE A 579 1.94 -32.38 8.34
N ALA A 580 2.94 -32.61 9.20
CA ALA A 580 4.17 -33.29 8.82
C ALA A 580 3.93 -34.76 8.46
N ASP A 581 3.05 -35.44 9.18
CA ASP A 581 2.64 -36.83 8.93
C ASP A 581 1.79 -36.98 7.66
N ASP A 582 0.84 -36.06 7.41
CA ASP A 582 -0.06 -36.13 6.25
C ASP A 582 0.68 -36.04 4.90
N GLY A 583 1.77 -35.26 4.86
CA GLY A 583 2.66 -35.13 3.71
C GLY A 583 2.13 -34.30 2.55
N MET A 584 0.81 -34.26 2.29
CA MET A 584 0.24 -33.54 1.13
C MET A 584 0.35 -32.03 1.25
N LEU A 585 0.44 -31.50 2.47
CA LEU A 585 0.61 -30.06 2.70
C LEU A 585 2.08 -29.62 2.71
N LEU A 586 3.03 -30.56 2.81
CA LEU A 586 4.47 -30.26 2.84
C LEU A 586 4.94 -29.47 1.61
N PRO A 587 4.57 -29.82 0.36
CA PRO A 587 4.95 -29.05 -0.81
C PRO A 587 4.55 -27.56 -0.68
N TYR A 588 3.32 -27.28 -0.26
CA TYR A 588 2.83 -25.91 -0.14
C TYR A 588 3.57 -25.09 0.92
N VAL A 589 3.85 -25.69 2.09
CA VAL A 589 4.53 -24.96 3.18
C VAL A 589 6.05 -24.83 2.93
N GLN A 590 6.62 -25.69 2.08
CA GLN A 590 8.03 -25.66 1.66
C GLN A 590 8.29 -24.73 0.47
N THR A 591 7.27 -24.44 -0.34
CA THR A 591 7.42 -23.58 -1.51
C THR A 591 7.84 -22.17 -1.11
N ARG A 592 8.94 -21.70 -1.70
CA ARG A 592 9.49 -20.35 -1.48
C ARG A 592 8.79 -19.28 -2.31
N LYS A 593 8.43 -19.59 -3.56
CA LYS A 593 7.75 -18.69 -4.50
C LYS A 593 6.77 -19.48 -5.36
N HIS A 594 5.61 -18.89 -5.66
CA HIS A 594 4.60 -19.42 -6.58
C HIS A 594 3.99 -18.29 -7.38
N ILE A 595 3.65 -18.53 -8.64
CA ILE A 595 2.91 -17.57 -9.47
C ILE A 595 1.46 -18.05 -9.53
N GLY A 596 0.56 -17.31 -8.92
CA GLY A 596 -0.88 -17.59 -8.99
C GLY A 596 -1.48 -17.00 -10.27
N ARG A 597 -2.40 -17.72 -10.91
CA ARG A 597 -3.18 -17.21 -12.05
C ARG A 597 -4.56 -16.74 -11.55
N LEU A 598 -4.90 -15.49 -11.85
CA LEU A 598 -6.17 -14.88 -11.47
C LEU A 598 -6.95 -14.47 -12.71
N GLU A 599 -8.22 -14.84 -12.77
CA GLU A 599 -9.09 -14.51 -13.89
C GLU A 599 -10.25 -13.64 -13.43
N GLY A 600 -10.38 -12.44 -13.97
CA GLY A 600 -11.43 -11.50 -13.61
C GLY A 600 -12.79 -11.82 -14.23
N ALA A 601 -13.85 -11.23 -13.67
CA ALA A 601 -15.22 -11.43 -14.17
C ALA A 601 -15.43 -11.01 -15.63
N SER A 602 -14.61 -10.08 -16.16
CA SER A 602 -14.63 -9.65 -17.56
C SER A 602 -13.72 -10.49 -18.48
N GLY A 603 -13.13 -11.58 -17.97
CA GLY A 603 -12.24 -12.47 -18.73
C GLY A 603 -10.78 -12.03 -18.82
N TYR A 604 -10.38 -10.96 -18.11
CA TYR A 604 -8.95 -10.63 -18.02
C TYR A 604 -8.21 -11.68 -17.22
N VAL A 605 -6.94 -11.92 -17.56
CA VAL A 605 -6.04 -12.79 -16.81
C VAL A 605 -4.88 -11.96 -16.30
N ARG A 606 -4.53 -12.14 -15.03
CA ARG A 606 -3.31 -11.59 -14.45
C ARG A 606 -2.61 -12.62 -13.58
N TYR A 607 -1.34 -12.40 -13.32
CA TYR A 607 -0.53 -13.26 -12.50
C TYR A 607 0.00 -12.50 -11.27
N GLU A 608 0.07 -13.18 -10.13
CA GLU A 608 0.60 -12.61 -8.88
C GLU A 608 1.75 -13.48 -8.35
N LEU A 609 2.89 -12.85 -8.08
CA LEU A 609 4.01 -13.52 -7.42
C LEU A 609 3.76 -13.58 -5.91
N TRP A 610 3.54 -14.79 -5.42
CA TRP A 610 3.45 -15.06 -4.00
C TRP A 610 4.79 -15.57 -3.48
N THR A 611 5.32 -14.90 -2.46
CA THR A 611 6.58 -15.28 -1.80
C THR A 611 6.29 -15.72 -0.37
N ASN A 612 6.97 -16.79 0.06
CA ASN A 612 6.78 -17.33 1.38
C ASN A 612 7.26 -16.35 2.46
N SER A 613 6.36 -16.06 3.40
CA SER A 613 6.65 -15.21 4.55
C SER A 613 7.68 -15.79 5.52
N ASN A 614 7.92 -17.12 5.51
CA ASN A 614 8.90 -17.78 6.37
C ASN A 614 10.31 -17.74 5.75
N ARG A 615 11.15 -16.84 6.24
CA ARG A 615 12.52 -16.64 5.74
C ARG A 615 13.48 -17.80 6.02
N LEU A 616 13.14 -18.72 6.95
CA LEU A 616 14.00 -19.87 7.25
C LEU A 616 14.14 -20.82 6.07
N LEU A 617 13.20 -20.82 5.12
CA LEU A 617 13.28 -21.65 3.91
C LEU A 617 14.51 -21.35 3.02
N ASN A 618 15.18 -20.22 3.24
CA ASN A 618 16.43 -19.85 2.54
C ASN A 618 17.68 -20.40 3.25
N ILE A 619 17.52 -21.14 4.33
CA ILE A 619 18.60 -21.78 5.09
C ILE A 619 18.39 -23.29 5.01
N ASP A 620 19.47 -24.02 4.75
CA ASP A 620 19.41 -25.48 4.70
C ASP A 620 19.01 -26.08 6.05
N GLY A 621 18.31 -27.21 6.01
CA GLY A 621 17.73 -27.86 7.19
C GLY A 621 16.39 -27.30 7.68
N TYR A 622 15.84 -26.26 7.06
CA TYR A 622 14.46 -25.80 7.34
C TYR A 622 13.50 -26.14 6.20
N LEU A 623 12.30 -26.57 6.60
CA LEU A 623 11.24 -27.14 5.76
C LEU A 623 9.93 -26.34 5.82
N GLY A 624 9.97 -25.10 6.35
CA GLY A 624 8.85 -24.15 6.21
C GLY A 624 7.85 -24.19 7.36
N MET A 625 6.55 -24.18 7.03
CA MET A 625 5.37 -23.90 7.88
C MET A 625 4.96 -22.41 7.85
N LYS A 626 4.67 -21.77 8.99
CA LYS A 626 3.88 -20.52 8.97
C LYS A 626 4.28 -19.50 10.03
N THR A 627 4.48 -18.27 9.57
CA THR A 627 4.60 -17.06 10.40
C THR A 627 3.23 -16.49 10.79
N GLY A 628 3.16 -15.74 11.88
CA GLY A 628 1.97 -14.92 12.20
C GLY A 628 2.34 -13.65 12.99
N THR A 629 1.66 -12.54 12.72
CA THR A 629 1.87 -11.29 13.48
C THR A 629 0.57 -10.53 13.64
N THR A 630 0.23 -10.17 14.88
CA THR A 630 -0.74 -9.11 15.18
C THR A 630 -0.21 -8.32 16.39
N ARG A 631 -0.72 -7.12 16.63
CA ARG A 631 -0.31 -6.32 17.79
C ARG A 631 -0.53 -7.06 19.12
N PRO A 632 -1.67 -7.75 19.36
CA PRO A 632 -1.87 -8.50 20.60
C PRO A 632 -1.08 -9.83 20.67
N ALA A 633 -0.95 -10.55 19.56
CA ALA A 633 -0.23 -11.83 19.52
C ALA A 633 1.29 -11.65 19.69
N GLY A 634 1.84 -10.54 19.19
CA GLY A 634 3.28 -10.40 18.95
C GLY A 634 3.70 -11.17 17.68
N ALA A 635 4.99 -11.50 17.59
CA ALA A 635 5.52 -12.27 16.48
C ALA A 635 5.51 -13.78 16.78
N CYS A 636 4.90 -14.57 15.91
CA CYS A 636 4.71 -16.01 16.05
C CYS A 636 5.32 -16.78 14.87
N LEU A 637 5.80 -17.99 15.11
CA LEU A 637 6.32 -18.89 14.08
C LEU A 637 6.10 -20.35 14.50
N VAL A 638 5.43 -21.12 13.64
CA VAL A 638 5.50 -22.58 13.62
C VAL A 638 6.50 -22.92 12.51
N SER A 639 7.49 -23.75 12.80
CA SER A 639 8.53 -24.12 11.84
C SER A 639 8.84 -25.60 11.90
N PHE A 640 9.05 -26.20 10.74
CA PHE A 640 9.51 -27.58 10.57
C PHE A 640 10.94 -27.57 10.04
N GLY A 641 11.79 -28.46 10.54
CA GLY A 641 13.18 -28.59 10.11
C GLY A 641 13.66 -30.02 10.23
N GLU A 642 14.71 -30.33 9.47
CA GLU A 642 15.34 -31.64 9.44
C GLU A 642 16.85 -31.46 9.29
N ARG A 643 17.62 -32.18 10.10
CA ARG A 643 19.07 -32.21 10.01
C ARG A 643 19.58 -33.58 10.38
N ASP A 644 20.48 -34.15 9.58
CA ASP A 644 21.04 -35.49 9.81
C ASP A 644 19.96 -36.56 10.07
N ASN A 645 18.88 -36.53 9.27
CA ASN A 645 17.66 -37.34 9.38
C ASN A 645 16.84 -37.14 10.67
N GLN A 646 17.14 -36.10 11.46
CA GLN A 646 16.40 -35.75 12.67
C GLN A 646 15.42 -34.61 12.38
N LYS A 647 14.14 -34.98 12.34
CA LYS A 647 13.02 -34.06 12.15
C LYS A 647 12.65 -33.39 13.47
N LEU A 648 12.40 -32.09 13.41
CA LEU A 648 11.99 -31.28 14.54
C LEU A 648 10.92 -30.28 14.14
N ILE A 649 9.92 -30.09 15.01
CA ILE A 649 8.99 -28.96 14.94
C ILE A 649 9.25 -28.03 16.12
N THR A 650 9.35 -26.74 15.82
CA THR A 650 9.42 -25.67 16.81
C THR A 650 8.21 -24.76 16.67
N VAL A 651 7.57 -24.42 17.79
CA VAL A 651 6.53 -23.38 17.86
C VAL A 651 6.97 -22.28 18.81
N VAL A 652 6.89 -21.04 18.33
CA VAL A 652 7.20 -19.81 19.07
C VAL A 652 5.98 -18.89 19.04
N LEU A 653 5.49 -18.46 20.21
CA LEU A 653 4.38 -17.51 20.33
C LEU A 653 4.80 -16.25 21.11
N GLY A 654 4.55 -15.09 20.51
CA GLY A 654 4.69 -13.79 21.15
C GLY A 654 6.12 -13.33 21.37
N ALA A 655 7.01 -13.53 20.39
CA ALA A 655 8.31 -12.86 20.32
C ALA A 655 8.14 -11.33 20.23
N THR A 656 9.15 -10.60 20.70
CA THR A 656 9.14 -9.14 20.89
C THR A 656 9.17 -8.36 19.58
N SER A 657 9.69 -8.95 18.50
CA SER A 657 9.74 -8.37 17.15
C SER A 657 9.68 -9.45 16.08
N SER A 658 9.50 -9.03 14.82
CA SER A 658 9.49 -9.97 13.69
C SER A 658 10.80 -10.74 13.52
N ASP A 659 11.95 -10.09 13.71
CA ASP A 659 13.25 -10.74 13.59
C ASP A 659 13.58 -11.61 14.81
N ALA A 660 13.08 -11.22 15.99
CA ALA A 660 13.24 -12.01 17.21
C ALA A 660 12.60 -13.40 17.09
N ARG A 661 11.49 -13.56 16.36
CA ARG A 661 10.89 -14.89 16.13
C ARG A 661 11.85 -15.86 15.45
N TYR A 662 12.63 -15.37 14.48
CA TYR A 662 13.56 -16.20 13.71
C TYR A 662 14.78 -16.54 14.55
N THR A 663 15.26 -15.58 15.34
CA THR A 663 16.34 -15.81 16.30
C THR A 663 15.94 -16.85 17.35
N ASP A 664 14.76 -16.68 17.96
CA ASP A 664 14.21 -17.62 18.94
C ASP A 664 14.08 -19.03 18.33
N THR A 665 13.47 -19.15 17.16
CA THR A 665 13.28 -20.45 16.49
C THR A 665 14.61 -21.11 16.13
N ARG A 666 15.57 -20.37 15.55
CA ARG A 666 16.90 -20.92 15.20
C ARG A 666 17.65 -21.40 16.45
N ASN A 667 17.62 -20.64 17.54
CA ASN A 667 18.24 -21.04 18.80
C ASN A 667 17.63 -22.34 19.36
N LEU A 668 16.31 -22.49 19.29
CA LEU A 668 15.62 -23.70 19.75
C LEU A 668 15.96 -24.93 18.91
N PHE A 669 16.00 -24.79 17.58
CA PHE A 669 16.42 -25.87 16.69
C PHE A 669 17.86 -26.32 16.96
N ARG A 670 18.81 -25.39 17.05
CA ARG A 670 20.22 -25.70 17.35
C ARG A 670 20.37 -26.42 18.67
N TRP A 671 19.70 -25.91 19.71
CA TRP A 671 19.70 -26.52 21.03
C TRP A 671 19.15 -27.95 20.98
N ALA A 672 17.99 -28.15 20.35
CA ALA A 672 17.36 -29.47 20.29
C ALA A 672 18.17 -30.48 19.47
N TRP A 673 18.73 -30.10 18.32
CA TRP A 673 19.61 -30.98 17.54
C TRP A 673 20.89 -31.35 18.31
N ASN A 674 21.47 -30.43 19.09
CA ASN A 674 22.59 -30.76 19.97
C ASN A 674 22.21 -31.73 21.08
N GLU A 675 21.03 -31.59 21.67
CA GLU A 675 20.57 -32.51 22.72
C GLU A 675 20.33 -33.92 22.17
N LEU A 676 19.91 -34.05 20.91
CA LEU A 676 19.71 -35.35 20.25
C LEU A 676 21.01 -35.99 19.73
N ALA A 677 22.06 -35.20 19.54
CA ALA A 677 23.38 -35.68 19.11
C ALA A 677 24.24 -36.20 20.29
N LYS A 678 23.83 -35.96 21.53
CA LYS A 678 24.44 -36.50 22.76
C LYS A 678 23.85 -37.85 23.10
#